data_AF-A0A9P6INZ3-F1
#
_entry.id   AF-A0A9P6INZ3-F1
#
_cell.length_a   1.000
_cell.length_b   1.000
_cell.length_c   1.000
_cell.angle_alpha   90.00
_cell.angle_beta   90.00
_cell.angle_gamma   90.00
#
_symmetry.space_group_name_H-M   'P 1'
#
loop_
_entity.id
_entity.type
_entity.pdbx_description
1 polymer ?
#
loop_
_entity_poly.entity_id
_entity_poly.type
_entity_poly.pdbx_seq_one_letter_code
_entity_poly.pdbx_strand_id
1 'polypeptide(L)'
;QRVSLRYIDPSIQFTTVQRAPAVHNVGCVSLEALIGDPDLEIMVQINYMIDMDFVMEKVHKSIRDNLRTIVYHGLRFTPEQRLNMETATRVKYPNVTLYNVPVPGFGTHHTKAMILFYRNDTMQFVVHTANMIERDWKVSQYDFTGVRGVLIGSVPGKFNGVDKNKWGHMRLRSVLRQQVEISKECIQGSKIICQISSVGSLGKGSDDWLRGEFETSLNAHRNANFMASSKADLCVVFPTAENVRTRVISKPGGDCLSWFLLTSANLSKPAWGEMKRDGVFSIQSYELGVLFFPGLFENMGESGESFHVCMMNSTAMDPYPEPRSAIPDICTREKAGETSEDATDHLQHSVGVVSIRLPYDLPLQKYDFAVDQIWLVDKFFPGADDYGRTLERFVSKPLDLSSHPQPHPYSYSHTDDKSSFEPPTRQGFEFQHLSFQQEDDTTLDSGSIPSSVYTVFASGSKGKTFVEKQLDLPKLGKNDVAVATICCSVCYTDTMYASQLENQVVGHEIIGRVEFKGEDVSNVDLGDIVGFGYVRSTCLQCSLCLSGQENMCPDRTTFIDGVGGFANASVWDSRFVYKIPETIEPRHAGPLTCAGATVFAALYGYNVSPTSTVGVVGLGGLGHLAVKFAKAWGCKVVAISSSRDKEHDARSFGAHEFMCTKEPITTKTKMDYILNTVSGDLPWGVFVDLLETNGTLINMGLSNKDTMEIPYIPALFKQLKIVGSLVASRHVVKKMLDFAALHQIKPEIEELEMDY
;
A
#
# COMPACT_ATOMS: atom_id res chain seq x y z
N GLN A 1 5.39 -21.16 49.18
CA GLN A 1 5.41 -19.74 49.61
C GLN A 1 4.72 -18.90 48.52
N ARG A 2 4.48 -17.59 48.73
CA ARG A 2 4.21 -16.68 47.59
C ARG A 2 5.54 -16.36 46.90
N VAL A 3 5.68 -16.79 45.64
CA VAL A 3 6.76 -16.33 44.75
C VAL A 3 6.46 -14.90 44.34
N SER A 4 7.47 -14.04 44.26
CA SER A 4 7.30 -12.67 43.75
C SER A 4 7.67 -12.63 42.27
N LEU A 5 6.74 -12.25 41.40
CA LEU A 5 7.02 -12.10 39.97
C LEU A 5 7.53 -10.69 39.66
N ARG A 6 8.63 -10.59 38.90
CA ARG A 6 9.19 -9.32 38.39
C ARG A 6 9.21 -9.36 36.87
N TYR A 7 8.26 -8.68 36.22
CA TYR A 7 8.23 -8.64 34.76
C TYR A 7 9.43 -7.84 34.20
N ILE A 8 9.98 -8.33 33.09
CA ILE A 8 11.13 -7.76 32.37
C ILE A 8 10.73 -7.53 30.92
N ASP A 9 11.02 -6.34 30.38
CA ASP A 9 10.79 -6.03 28.97
C ASP A 9 11.82 -6.78 28.08
N PRO A 10 11.38 -7.63 27.11
CA PRO A 10 12.28 -8.29 26.18
C PRO A 10 12.90 -7.38 25.12
N SER A 11 12.42 -6.14 24.97
CA SER A 11 12.72 -5.23 23.85
C SER A 11 12.36 -5.82 22.48
N ILE A 12 11.26 -6.59 22.40
CA ILE A 12 10.71 -7.14 21.15
C ILE A 12 9.35 -6.50 20.90
N GLN A 13 9.22 -5.77 19.79
CA GLN A 13 8.00 -5.07 19.39
C GLN A 13 7.55 -5.52 17.99
N PHE A 14 6.24 -5.44 17.72
CA PHE A 14 5.68 -5.70 16.40
C PHE A 14 5.57 -4.42 15.57
N THR A 15 5.23 -4.53 14.28
CA THR A 15 4.71 -3.39 13.53
C THR A 15 3.23 -3.19 13.83
N THR A 16 2.76 -1.93 13.83
CA THR A 16 1.38 -1.58 14.17
C THR A 16 0.39 -2.03 13.10
N VAL A 17 -0.79 -2.51 13.52
CA VAL A 17 -1.85 -2.99 12.63
C VAL A 17 -3.03 -2.01 12.64
N GLN A 18 -3.09 -1.14 11.63
CA GLN A 18 -4.04 -0.02 11.48
C GLN A 18 -5.54 -0.41 11.53
N ARG A 19 -5.90 -1.70 11.42
CA ARG A 19 -7.28 -2.22 11.44
C ARG A 19 -7.56 -3.22 12.58
N ALA A 20 -6.67 -3.28 13.58
CA ALA A 20 -6.87 -4.05 14.80
C ALA A 20 -7.35 -3.13 15.95
N PRO A 21 -8.23 -3.60 16.86
CA PRO A 21 -8.59 -2.85 18.07
C PRO A 21 -7.35 -2.43 18.88
N ALA A 22 -7.42 -1.29 19.58
CA ALA A 22 -6.26 -0.65 20.21
C ALA A 22 -5.42 -1.57 21.12
N VAL A 23 -6.07 -2.49 21.85
CA VAL A 23 -5.42 -3.51 22.68
C VAL A 23 -4.39 -4.38 21.93
N HIS A 24 -4.59 -4.63 20.63
CA HIS A 24 -3.64 -5.40 19.82
C HIS A 24 -2.44 -4.56 19.32
N ASN A 25 -2.47 -3.24 19.44
CA ASN A 25 -1.39 -2.33 19.02
C ASN A 25 -0.51 -1.84 20.18
N VAL A 26 -0.74 -2.34 21.40
CA VAL A 26 0.15 -2.12 22.54
C VAL A 26 1.50 -2.80 22.25
N GLY A 27 2.59 -2.01 22.28
CA GLY A 27 3.96 -2.47 22.06
C GLY A 27 4.39 -2.61 20.60
N CYS A 28 4.11 -1.61 19.75
CA CYS A 28 4.43 -1.62 18.31
C CYS A 28 5.20 -0.37 17.83
N VAL A 29 6.04 -0.51 16.80
CA VAL A 29 7.00 0.51 16.30
C VAL A 29 6.79 0.88 14.81
N SER A 30 7.34 2.03 14.38
CA SER A 30 7.38 2.49 12.98
C SER A 30 8.77 2.99 12.54
N LEU A 31 8.92 3.27 11.25
CA LEU A 31 10.15 3.85 10.70
C LEU A 31 10.43 5.27 11.20
N GLU A 32 9.40 6.12 11.24
CA GLU A 32 9.49 7.52 11.69
C GLU A 32 9.88 7.63 13.17
N ALA A 33 9.53 6.63 13.99
CA ALA A 33 9.99 6.51 15.38
C ALA A 33 11.49 6.20 15.50
N LEU A 34 12.12 5.68 14.44
CA LEU A 34 13.50 5.19 14.43
C LEU A 34 14.45 6.15 13.70
N ILE A 35 13.98 6.89 12.69
CA ILE A 35 14.82 7.81 11.89
C ILE A 35 14.35 9.27 11.88
N GLY A 36 13.27 9.59 12.60
CA GLY A 36 12.69 10.94 12.73
C GLY A 36 13.30 11.79 13.85
N ASP A 37 14.44 11.39 14.41
CA ASP A 37 15.13 12.11 15.49
C ASP A 37 16.03 13.24 14.93
N PRO A 38 16.01 14.47 15.49
CA PRO A 38 16.78 15.61 14.99
C PRO A 38 18.29 15.60 15.32
N ASP A 39 18.76 14.71 16.20
CA ASP A 39 20.18 14.52 16.55
C ASP A 39 20.84 13.34 15.81
N LEU A 40 20.12 12.65 14.94
CA LEU A 40 20.68 11.65 14.02
C LEU A 40 21.65 12.31 13.02
N GLU A 41 22.89 11.82 12.98
CA GLU A 41 23.99 12.36 12.14
C GLU A 41 24.36 11.44 10.97
N ILE A 42 24.35 10.12 11.19
CA ILE A 42 24.68 9.12 10.16
C ILE A 42 23.63 7.99 10.20
N MET A 43 23.08 7.65 9.04
CA MET A 43 22.14 6.55 8.86
C MET A 43 22.68 5.53 7.85
N VAL A 44 22.92 4.30 8.30
CA VAL A 44 23.25 3.16 7.44
C VAL A 44 22.01 2.28 7.28
N GLN A 45 21.41 2.29 6.10
CA GLN A 45 20.31 1.43 5.70
C GLN A 45 20.82 0.14 5.06
N ILE A 46 20.26 -1.01 5.43
CA ILE A 46 20.57 -2.31 4.83
C ILE A 46 19.24 -2.98 4.49
N ASN A 47 18.90 -3.16 3.21
CA ASN A 47 17.61 -3.74 2.83
C ASN A 47 17.63 -4.53 1.50
N TYR A 48 16.53 -5.23 1.21
CA TYR A 48 16.28 -5.86 -0.09
C TYR A 48 15.66 -4.87 -1.09
N MET A 49 14.53 -4.26 -0.72
CA MET A 49 13.88 -3.17 -1.46
C MET A 49 13.92 -1.90 -0.62
N ILE A 50 14.24 -0.79 -1.27
CA ILE A 50 14.29 0.54 -0.65
C ILE A 50 13.70 1.57 -1.60
N ASP A 51 12.77 2.36 -1.08
CA ASP A 51 12.25 3.59 -1.68
C ASP A 51 12.86 4.76 -0.88
N MET A 52 13.77 5.50 -1.52
CA MET A 52 14.45 6.60 -0.85
C MET A 52 13.54 7.81 -0.63
N ASP A 53 12.48 7.99 -1.42
CA ASP A 53 11.52 9.07 -1.16
C ASP A 53 10.74 8.75 0.11
N PHE A 54 10.24 7.52 0.25
CA PHE A 54 9.59 7.06 1.48
C PHE A 54 10.52 7.12 2.70
N VAL A 55 11.79 6.70 2.59
CA VAL A 55 12.74 6.79 3.72
C VAL A 55 13.02 8.23 4.11
N MET A 56 13.37 9.10 3.15
CA MET A 56 13.71 10.50 3.46
C MET A 56 12.49 11.32 3.88
N GLU A 57 11.26 10.93 3.50
CA GLU A 57 10.02 11.50 4.04
C GLU A 57 9.96 11.40 5.58
N LYS A 58 10.48 10.30 6.15
CA LYS A 58 10.44 9.99 7.60
C LYS A 58 11.65 10.49 8.39
N VAL A 59 12.65 11.07 7.72
CA VAL A 59 13.79 11.75 8.36
C VAL A 59 13.40 13.16 8.78
N HIS A 60 13.80 13.60 9.99
CA HIS A 60 13.44 14.92 10.50
C HIS A 60 13.91 16.06 9.58
N LYS A 61 13.03 17.05 9.35
CA LYS A 61 13.24 18.10 8.33
C LYS A 61 14.52 18.91 8.53
N SER A 62 14.94 19.17 9.77
CA SER A 62 16.15 19.96 10.07
C SER A 62 17.47 19.28 9.70
N ILE A 63 17.49 17.95 9.58
CA ILE A 63 18.69 17.17 9.24
C ILE A 63 18.63 16.54 7.85
N ARG A 64 17.46 16.49 7.21
CA ARG A 64 17.20 15.70 5.99
C ARG A 64 18.25 15.83 4.88
N ASP A 65 18.75 17.05 4.66
CA ASP A 65 19.71 17.35 3.58
C ASP A 65 21.18 17.16 4.01
N ASN A 66 21.44 17.05 5.32
CA ASN A 66 22.78 16.93 5.91
C ASN A 66 23.05 15.54 6.52
N LEU A 67 22.01 14.75 6.81
CA LEU A 67 22.08 13.40 7.37
C LEU A 67 22.89 12.50 6.42
N ARG A 68 24.06 12.04 6.84
CA ARG A 68 24.92 11.20 6.01
C ARG A 68 24.30 9.82 5.88
N THR A 69 23.73 9.54 4.71
CA THR A 69 22.95 8.31 4.48
C THR A 69 23.74 7.33 3.61
N ILE A 70 23.90 6.10 4.07
CA ILE A 70 24.61 5.00 3.39
C ILE A 70 23.62 3.86 3.20
N VAL A 71 23.48 3.33 1.98
CA VAL A 71 22.47 2.33 1.64
C VAL A 71 23.11 1.09 1.04
N TYR A 72 22.97 -0.06 1.71
CA TYR A 72 23.32 -1.38 1.17
C TYR A 72 22.07 -2.08 0.65
N HIS A 73 22.02 -2.35 -0.66
CA HIS A 73 20.82 -2.89 -1.32
C HIS A 73 21.10 -4.09 -2.22
N GLY A 74 20.08 -4.95 -2.38
CA GLY A 74 20.17 -6.24 -3.06
C GLY A 74 19.69 -6.29 -4.52
N LEU A 75 19.36 -5.16 -5.13
CA LEU A 75 18.63 -5.12 -6.40
C LEU A 75 19.54 -5.50 -7.59
N ARG A 76 19.11 -6.52 -8.34
CA ARG A 76 19.83 -7.10 -9.49
C ARG A 76 19.63 -6.28 -10.77
N PHE A 77 20.27 -5.11 -10.82
CA PHE A 77 20.25 -4.21 -11.96
C PHE A 77 21.38 -4.46 -12.96
N THR A 78 21.18 -4.10 -14.23
CA THR A 78 22.28 -3.93 -15.19
C THR A 78 23.20 -2.78 -14.76
N PRO A 79 24.45 -2.69 -15.27
CA PRO A 79 25.35 -1.59 -14.94
C PRO A 79 24.75 -0.21 -15.24
N GLU A 80 23.99 -0.09 -16.33
CA GLU A 80 23.26 1.11 -16.74
C GLU A 80 22.10 1.44 -15.79
N GLN A 81 21.23 0.47 -15.47
CA GLN A 81 20.14 0.65 -14.51
C GLN A 81 20.67 1.07 -13.12
N ARG A 82 21.80 0.50 -12.69
CA ARG A 82 22.48 0.87 -11.45
C ARG A 82 22.97 2.32 -11.52
N LEU A 83 23.71 2.69 -12.57
CA LEU A 83 24.23 4.05 -12.74
C LEU A 83 23.09 5.09 -12.80
N ASN A 84 21.98 4.76 -13.46
CA ASN A 84 20.81 5.63 -13.55
C ASN A 84 20.14 5.83 -12.17
N MET A 85 19.98 4.76 -11.39
CA MET A 85 19.45 4.84 -10.02
C MET A 85 20.40 5.61 -9.07
N GLU A 86 21.71 5.34 -9.13
CA GLU A 86 22.73 6.06 -8.36
C GLU A 86 22.75 7.56 -8.72
N THR A 87 22.64 7.89 -10.01
CA THR A 87 22.60 9.28 -10.49
C THR A 87 21.32 9.98 -10.05
N ALA A 88 20.14 9.39 -10.29
CA ALA A 88 18.86 9.97 -9.89
C ALA A 88 18.77 10.20 -8.37
N THR A 89 19.24 9.22 -7.58
CA THR A 89 19.29 9.35 -6.12
C THR A 89 20.23 10.45 -5.68
N ARG A 90 21.44 10.54 -6.26
CA ARG A 90 22.44 11.57 -5.91
C ARG A 90 22.05 12.98 -6.35
N VAL A 91 21.26 13.12 -7.42
CA VAL A 91 20.69 14.41 -7.86
C VAL A 91 19.60 14.89 -6.89
N LYS A 92 18.78 13.97 -6.35
CA LYS A 92 17.68 14.30 -5.43
C LYS A 92 18.12 14.42 -3.96
N TYR A 93 19.08 13.61 -3.55
CA TYR A 93 19.61 13.49 -2.19
C TYR A 93 21.16 13.38 -2.24
N PRO A 94 21.90 14.50 -2.32
CA PRO A 94 23.36 14.49 -2.49
C PRO A 94 24.11 13.91 -1.27
N ASN A 95 23.43 13.80 -0.12
CA ASN A 95 23.87 13.19 1.13
C ASN A 95 23.65 11.66 1.19
N VAL A 96 23.02 11.04 0.18
CA VAL A 96 22.78 9.60 0.09
C VAL A 96 23.84 8.92 -0.79
N THR A 97 24.47 7.86 -0.28
CA THR A 97 25.39 6.98 -1.02
C THR A 97 24.82 5.57 -1.12
N LEU A 98 24.67 5.05 -2.33
CA LEU A 98 24.19 3.68 -2.58
C LEU A 98 25.36 2.70 -2.79
N TYR A 99 25.21 1.47 -2.29
CA TYR A 99 26.13 0.36 -2.45
C TYR A 99 25.37 -0.92 -2.82
N ASN A 100 25.51 -1.36 -4.07
CA ASN A 100 24.95 -2.61 -4.53
C ASN A 100 25.75 -3.81 -3.97
N VAL A 101 25.13 -4.62 -3.11
CA VAL A 101 25.81 -5.74 -2.45
C VAL A 101 25.98 -6.90 -3.46
N PRO A 102 27.20 -7.43 -3.70
CA PRO A 102 27.38 -8.57 -4.58
C PRO A 102 26.68 -9.83 -4.06
N VAL A 103 25.82 -10.44 -4.89
CA VAL A 103 25.10 -11.68 -4.56
C VAL A 103 25.29 -12.74 -5.65
N PRO A 104 25.89 -13.91 -5.35
CA PRO A 104 26.22 -14.93 -6.36
C PRO A 104 25.01 -15.81 -6.74
N GLY A 105 25.02 -16.33 -7.98
CA GLY A 105 24.07 -17.35 -8.44
C GLY A 105 22.61 -16.91 -8.35
N PHE A 106 21.80 -17.67 -7.60
CA PHE A 106 20.38 -17.38 -7.33
C PHE A 106 20.13 -16.71 -5.96
N GLY A 107 21.18 -16.30 -5.25
CA GLY A 107 21.05 -15.72 -3.90
C GLY A 107 20.39 -14.34 -3.86
N THR A 108 19.88 -13.97 -2.69
CA THR A 108 19.31 -12.64 -2.43
C THR A 108 19.99 -11.97 -1.23
N HIS A 109 20.24 -10.66 -1.31
CA HIS A 109 20.54 -9.84 -0.13
C HIS A 109 19.21 -9.47 0.54
N HIS A 110 18.81 -10.28 1.52
CA HIS A 110 17.48 -10.22 2.13
C HIS A 110 17.49 -9.56 3.52
N THR A 111 18.69 -9.40 4.11
CA THR A 111 18.98 -8.64 5.35
C THR A 111 18.29 -7.28 5.39
N LYS A 112 17.77 -6.95 6.57
CA LYS A 112 16.96 -5.78 6.89
C LYS A 112 17.40 -5.22 8.23
N ALA A 113 18.20 -4.15 8.19
CA ALA A 113 18.79 -3.55 9.37
C ALA A 113 19.09 -2.06 9.17
N MET A 114 19.21 -1.35 10.29
CA MET A 114 19.64 0.06 10.34
C MET A 114 20.78 0.22 11.35
N ILE A 115 21.76 1.07 11.04
CA ILE A 115 22.76 1.57 12.00
C ILE A 115 22.62 3.08 12.05
N LEU A 116 22.35 3.62 13.22
CA LEU A 116 21.94 5.00 13.44
C LEU A 116 22.89 5.62 14.45
N PHE A 117 23.63 6.66 14.05
CA PHE A 117 24.61 7.35 14.89
C PHE A 117 24.11 8.75 15.20
N TYR A 118 24.16 9.14 16.46
CA TYR A 118 23.61 10.40 16.97
C TYR A 118 24.74 11.31 17.48
N ARG A 119 24.52 12.63 17.44
CA ARG A 119 25.49 13.68 17.86
C ARG A 119 25.95 13.63 19.32
N ASN A 120 25.29 12.81 20.14
CA ASN A 120 25.58 12.58 21.56
C ASN A 120 26.51 11.35 21.78
N ASP A 121 27.27 10.96 20.75
CA ASP A 121 28.14 9.77 20.69
C ASP A 121 27.42 8.42 20.90
N THR A 122 26.07 8.38 20.84
CA THR A 122 25.32 7.11 20.90
C THR A 122 25.09 6.49 19.52
N MET A 123 24.88 5.17 19.49
CA MET A 123 24.56 4.42 18.27
C MET A 123 23.47 3.38 18.54
N GLN A 124 22.42 3.38 17.72
CA GLN A 124 21.35 2.38 17.73
C GLN A 124 21.53 1.42 16.54
N PHE A 125 21.36 0.12 16.79
CA PHE A 125 21.39 -0.93 15.76
C PHE A 125 20.05 -1.67 15.73
N VAL A 126 19.31 -1.53 14.64
CA VAL A 126 17.96 -2.08 14.48
C VAL A 126 18.00 -3.27 13.51
N VAL A 127 17.33 -4.37 13.85
CA VAL A 127 17.10 -5.52 12.94
C VAL A 127 15.61 -5.73 12.81
N HIS A 128 15.10 -5.86 11.58
CA HIS A 128 13.66 -5.91 11.30
C HIS A 128 13.34 -6.84 10.11
N THR A 129 12.06 -6.98 9.77
CA THR A 129 11.58 -7.84 8.67
C THR A 129 10.87 -7.08 7.54
N ALA A 130 10.54 -5.80 7.76
CA ALA A 130 9.94 -4.88 6.78
C ALA A 130 10.92 -4.39 5.71
N ASN A 131 10.49 -4.30 4.44
CA ASN A 131 11.24 -3.62 3.39
C ASN A 131 11.02 -2.10 3.51
N MET A 132 11.94 -1.25 3.08
CA MET A 132 11.76 0.20 3.20
C MET A 132 10.85 0.75 2.08
N ILE A 133 9.56 0.44 2.17
CA ILE A 133 8.49 0.93 1.29
C ILE A 133 7.24 1.24 2.15
N GLU A 134 6.41 2.19 1.72
CA GLU A 134 5.27 2.72 2.49
C GLU A 134 4.28 1.64 2.99
N ARG A 135 4.16 0.54 2.24
CA ARG A 135 3.30 -0.62 2.54
C ARG A 135 3.67 -1.33 3.85
N ASP A 136 4.93 -1.32 4.25
CA ASP A 136 5.46 -2.21 5.29
C ASP A 136 5.59 -1.53 6.69
N TRP A 137 5.22 -0.24 6.85
CA TRP A 137 5.79 0.62 7.92
C TRP A 137 4.88 1.65 8.66
N LYS A 138 3.55 1.58 8.57
CA LYS A 138 2.68 2.68 9.06
C LYS A 138 2.47 2.77 10.60
N VAL A 139 3.23 3.67 11.27
CA VAL A 139 2.98 4.31 12.62
C VAL A 139 3.19 3.38 13.86
N SER A 140 3.36 3.85 15.11
CA SER A 140 4.55 4.46 15.81
C SER A 140 4.31 4.44 17.35
N GLN A 141 5.23 4.51 18.34
CA GLN A 141 6.70 4.66 18.53
C GLN A 141 7.16 3.71 19.70
N TYR A 142 8.44 3.49 20.05
CA TYR A 142 9.26 4.28 21.03
C TYR A 142 10.66 3.61 21.30
N ASP A 143 11.39 4.04 22.34
CA ASP A 143 12.80 3.77 22.75
C ASP A 143 13.22 2.30 23.01
N PHE A 144 14.54 2.04 22.96
CA PHE A 144 15.22 0.73 22.96
C PHE A 144 16.62 0.68 23.63
N THR A 145 17.02 1.60 24.52
CA THR A 145 18.38 1.58 25.13
C THR A 145 18.75 0.32 25.94
N GLY A 146 17.80 -0.62 26.16
CA GLY A 146 18.00 -1.86 26.94
C GLY A 146 18.16 -3.17 26.17
N VAL A 147 18.19 -3.19 24.82
CA VAL A 147 18.12 -4.42 24.01
C VAL A 147 19.19 -5.46 24.36
N ARG A 148 18.77 -6.70 24.68
CA ARG A 148 19.64 -7.87 24.88
C ARG A 148 19.23 -9.04 23.98
N GLY A 149 20.12 -9.45 23.06
CA GLY A 149 19.88 -10.56 22.12
C GLY A 149 21.15 -10.98 21.38
N VAL A 150 21.19 -12.21 20.85
CA VAL A 150 22.37 -12.74 20.13
C VAL A 150 22.12 -12.84 18.63
N LEU A 151 22.99 -12.23 17.82
CA LEU A 151 22.86 -12.24 16.36
C LEU A 151 23.10 -13.64 15.76
N ILE A 152 22.14 -14.06 14.92
CA ILE A 152 22.17 -15.23 14.06
C ILE A 152 22.09 -14.72 12.61
N GLY A 153 23.25 -14.57 11.96
CA GLY A 153 23.34 -14.11 10.58
C GLY A 153 23.57 -15.25 9.58
N SER A 154 23.22 -15.00 8.31
CA SER A 154 23.65 -15.80 7.16
C SER A 154 24.33 -14.90 6.15
N VAL A 155 25.39 -15.42 5.51
CA VAL A 155 26.16 -14.73 4.45
C VAL A 155 26.40 -15.73 3.32
N PRO A 156 26.18 -15.40 2.04
CA PRO A 156 26.44 -16.29 0.91
C PRO A 156 27.91 -16.73 0.88
N GLY A 157 28.15 -18.04 0.79
CA GLY A 157 29.51 -18.55 0.85
C GLY A 157 29.65 -20.06 0.98
N LYS A 158 30.90 -20.48 1.15
CA LYS A 158 31.35 -21.84 1.44
C LYS A 158 32.23 -21.80 2.67
N PHE A 159 31.85 -22.53 3.72
CA PHE A 159 32.46 -22.44 5.05
C PHE A 159 32.91 -23.82 5.53
N ASN A 160 34.15 -23.89 6.01
CA ASN A 160 34.81 -25.14 6.42
C ASN A 160 35.24 -25.06 7.89
N GLY A 161 35.66 -26.20 8.46
CA GLY A 161 36.24 -26.25 9.81
C GLY A 161 35.35 -25.62 10.88
N VAL A 162 35.85 -24.56 11.52
CA VAL A 162 35.13 -23.77 12.54
C VAL A 162 34.24 -22.66 11.96
N ASP A 163 34.53 -22.16 10.75
CA ASP A 163 33.84 -21.00 10.17
C ASP A 163 32.36 -21.27 9.86
N LYS A 164 31.99 -22.53 9.64
CA LYS A 164 30.58 -22.94 9.51
C LYS A 164 29.74 -22.57 10.73
N ASN A 165 30.33 -22.49 11.93
CA ASN A 165 29.63 -22.11 13.17
C ASN A 165 29.41 -20.58 13.30
N LYS A 166 29.87 -19.77 12.33
CA LYS A 166 29.64 -18.32 12.30
C LYS A 166 28.29 -17.96 11.68
N TRP A 167 27.73 -18.80 10.82
CA TRP A 167 26.56 -18.47 9.99
C TRP A 167 25.43 -19.53 10.01
N GLY A 168 24.22 -19.13 9.65
CA GLY A 168 23.08 -20.02 9.39
C GLY A 168 22.64 -20.86 10.58
N HIS A 169 22.07 -22.04 10.33
CA HIS A 169 21.59 -22.93 11.41
C HIS A 169 22.75 -23.50 12.25
N MET A 170 23.98 -23.51 11.71
CA MET A 170 25.18 -23.91 12.42
C MET A 170 25.62 -22.86 13.46
N ARG A 171 25.41 -21.56 13.19
CA ARG A 171 25.51 -20.49 14.20
C ARG A 171 24.52 -20.69 15.33
N LEU A 172 23.24 -20.91 14.99
CA LEU A 172 22.18 -21.16 15.97
C LEU A 172 22.51 -22.36 16.86
N ARG A 173 22.83 -23.52 16.27
CA ARG A 173 23.31 -24.72 16.99
C ARG A 173 24.50 -24.42 17.91
N SER A 174 25.44 -23.58 17.47
CA SER A 174 26.63 -23.23 18.26
C SER A 174 26.27 -22.37 19.47
N VAL A 175 25.36 -21.39 19.32
CA VAL A 175 24.92 -20.54 20.45
C VAL A 175 24.09 -21.34 21.43
N LEU A 176 23.10 -22.13 20.97
CA LEU A 176 22.25 -22.95 21.84
C LEU A 176 23.08 -23.96 22.67
N ARG A 177 24.09 -24.61 22.08
CA ARG A 177 25.03 -25.51 22.80
C ARG A 177 25.92 -24.81 23.83
N GLN A 178 26.07 -23.49 23.76
CA GLN A 178 26.93 -22.72 24.66
C GLN A 178 26.13 -22.03 25.76
N GLN A 179 24.90 -21.59 25.46
CA GLN A 179 24.16 -20.59 26.25
C GLN A 179 22.75 -21.04 26.68
N VAL A 180 22.20 -22.14 26.13
CA VAL A 180 20.83 -22.58 26.44
C VAL A 180 20.83 -23.98 27.05
N GLU A 181 20.28 -24.08 28.24
CA GLU A 181 20.20 -25.29 29.06
C GLU A 181 18.73 -25.61 29.32
N ILE A 182 18.35 -26.90 29.27
CA ILE A 182 16.94 -27.33 29.36
C ILE A 182 16.89 -28.62 30.20
N SER A 183 16.02 -28.69 31.21
CA SER A 183 15.84 -29.90 32.02
C SER A 183 15.24 -31.03 31.19
N LYS A 184 15.59 -32.28 31.54
CA LYS A 184 15.20 -33.49 30.79
C LYS A 184 13.69 -33.67 30.75
N GLU A 185 13.07 -33.34 31.87
CA GLU A 185 11.64 -33.38 32.18
C GLU A 185 10.86 -32.42 31.28
N CYS A 186 11.45 -31.27 30.93
CA CYS A 186 10.84 -30.28 30.05
C CYS A 186 11.11 -30.52 28.56
N ILE A 187 12.19 -31.23 28.18
CA ILE A 187 12.41 -31.65 26.78
C ILE A 187 11.31 -32.62 26.33
N GLN A 188 10.90 -33.55 27.20
CA GLN A 188 9.90 -34.57 26.87
C GLN A 188 8.49 -33.99 26.78
N GLY A 189 8.04 -33.70 25.56
CA GLY A 189 6.76 -33.06 25.26
C GLY A 189 6.89 -31.61 24.76
N SER A 190 8.10 -31.03 24.83
CA SER A 190 8.39 -29.75 24.19
C SER A 190 8.27 -29.82 22.66
N LYS A 191 7.98 -28.67 22.05
CA LYS A 191 7.87 -28.49 20.61
C LYS A 191 8.82 -27.39 20.14
N ILE A 192 9.42 -27.59 18.98
CA ILE A 192 10.15 -26.54 18.27
C ILE A 192 9.19 -26.00 17.20
N ILE A 193 8.90 -24.69 17.24
CA ILE A 193 7.89 -24.08 16.39
C ILE A 193 8.57 -23.14 15.38
N CYS A 194 8.54 -23.53 14.11
CA CYS A 194 9.04 -22.72 13.01
C CYS A 194 7.86 -22.09 12.25
N GLN A 195 7.50 -20.85 12.59
CA GLN A 195 6.57 -20.05 11.77
C GLN A 195 7.33 -19.37 10.63
N ILE A 196 6.79 -19.48 9.41
CA ILE A 196 7.42 -18.99 8.18
C ILE A 196 6.39 -18.42 7.21
N SER A 197 6.83 -17.59 6.26
CA SER A 197 6.02 -17.03 5.17
C SER A 197 6.31 -17.65 3.80
N SER A 198 7.39 -18.42 3.67
CA SER A 198 7.78 -19.11 2.44
C SER A 198 8.58 -20.40 2.74
N VAL A 199 8.51 -21.36 1.80
CA VAL A 199 9.20 -22.66 1.86
C VAL A 199 10.02 -22.83 0.58
N GLY A 200 11.31 -23.09 0.71
CA GLY A 200 12.19 -23.45 -0.41
C GLY A 200 12.17 -24.95 -0.71
N SER A 201 12.85 -25.37 -1.80
CA SER A 201 13.03 -26.81 -2.05
C SER A 201 13.96 -27.42 -0.99
N LEU A 202 13.46 -28.41 -0.24
CA LEU A 202 14.17 -29.02 0.89
C LEU A 202 14.91 -30.32 0.51
N GLY A 203 14.39 -31.07 -0.46
CA GLY A 203 14.94 -32.36 -0.90
C GLY A 203 13.89 -33.22 -1.61
N LYS A 204 14.24 -34.48 -1.90
CA LYS A 204 13.29 -35.50 -2.40
C LYS A 204 12.69 -36.39 -1.29
N GLY A 205 13.06 -36.14 -0.04
CA GLY A 205 12.51 -36.75 1.17
C GLY A 205 12.68 -35.79 2.36
N SER A 206 11.97 -36.06 3.45
CA SER A 206 11.98 -35.24 4.68
C SER A 206 13.30 -35.30 5.47
N ASP A 207 14.07 -36.37 5.26
CA ASP A 207 14.99 -36.84 6.28
C ASP A 207 16.44 -36.33 6.09
N ASP A 208 16.84 -36.02 4.86
CA ASP A 208 18.21 -35.59 4.54
C ASP A 208 18.59 -34.26 5.22
N TRP A 209 17.71 -33.24 5.13
CA TRP A 209 18.00 -31.88 5.60
C TRP A 209 17.04 -31.38 6.67
N LEU A 210 15.71 -31.53 6.48
CA LEU A 210 14.73 -30.96 7.41
C LEU A 210 14.75 -31.69 8.77
N ARG A 211 14.52 -33.01 8.78
CA ARG A 211 14.61 -33.84 10.01
C ARG A 211 16.05 -34.25 10.35
N GLY A 212 16.96 -34.24 9.38
CA GLY A 212 18.38 -34.49 9.58
C GLY A 212 19.13 -33.26 10.11
N GLU A 213 19.82 -32.55 9.23
CA GLU A 213 20.73 -31.46 9.58
C GLU A 213 20.07 -30.30 10.37
N PHE A 214 18.89 -29.85 9.94
CA PHE A 214 18.21 -28.66 10.45
C PHE A 214 17.51 -28.90 11.79
N GLU A 215 16.65 -29.93 11.91
CA GLU A 215 16.02 -30.31 13.19
C GLU A 215 17.06 -30.59 14.28
N THR A 216 18.16 -31.26 13.94
CA THR A 216 19.27 -31.53 14.89
C THR A 216 20.11 -30.28 15.20
N SER A 217 19.86 -29.16 14.51
CA SER A 217 20.43 -27.84 14.84
C SER A 217 19.50 -27.01 15.72
N LEU A 218 18.17 -27.18 15.59
CA LEU A 218 17.17 -26.55 16.45
C LEU A 218 16.99 -27.27 17.79
N ASN A 219 17.12 -28.61 17.82
CA ASN A 219 17.16 -29.41 19.05
C ASN A 219 18.47 -29.27 19.85
N ALA A 220 19.37 -28.36 19.45
CA ALA A 220 20.63 -28.14 20.13
C ALA A 220 20.42 -27.44 21.49
N HIS A 221 21.10 -27.92 22.53
CA HIS A 221 21.15 -27.35 23.87
C HIS A 221 22.43 -27.83 24.57
N ARG A 222 22.84 -27.15 25.65
CA ARG A 222 24.14 -27.32 26.33
C ARG A 222 24.36 -28.73 26.88
N ASN A 223 23.34 -29.29 27.50
CA ASN A 223 23.34 -30.61 28.15
C ASN A 223 22.89 -31.77 27.23
N ALA A 224 22.65 -31.51 25.93
CA ALA A 224 22.14 -32.49 24.96
C ALA A 224 22.95 -33.79 24.85
N ASN A 225 24.27 -33.72 25.04
CA ASN A 225 25.15 -34.90 24.94
C ASN A 225 24.87 -35.96 26.02
N PHE A 226 24.15 -35.61 27.10
CA PHE A 226 23.77 -36.52 28.19
C PHE A 226 22.33 -37.06 28.05
N MET A 227 21.56 -36.59 27.05
CA MET A 227 20.11 -36.82 26.94
C MET A 227 19.72 -37.45 25.59
N ALA A 228 20.54 -38.39 25.11
CA ALA A 228 20.52 -38.92 23.74
C ALA A 228 19.21 -39.61 23.26
N SER A 229 18.22 -39.81 24.14
CA SER A 229 16.93 -40.44 23.81
C SER A 229 15.74 -39.47 23.74
N SER A 230 15.91 -38.19 24.11
CA SER A 230 14.83 -37.20 24.20
C SER A 230 15.08 -36.00 23.27
N LYS A 231 14.16 -35.76 22.34
CA LYS A 231 14.14 -34.56 21.47
C LYS A 231 12.76 -33.91 21.48
N ALA A 232 12.70 -32.61 21.21
CA ALA A 232 11.47 -31.87 21.00
C ALA A 232 10.94 -32.04 19.56
N ASP A 233 9.62 -32.07 19.42
CA ASP A 233 8.95 -32.25 18.12
C ASP A 233 9.02 -30.97 17.28
N LEU A 234 9.72 -31.03 16.13
CA LEU A 234 9.68 -29.94 15.15
C LEU A 234 8.30 -29.88 14.48
N CYS A 235 7.64 -28.75 14.71
CA CYS A 235 6.37 -28.31 14.15
C CYS A 235 6.65 -27.11 13.22
N VAL A 236 6.07 -27.11 12.02
CA VAL A 236 6.12 -25.96 11.09
C VAL A 236 4.76 -25.30 11.09
N VAL A 237 4.72 -23.99 11.29
CA VAL A 237 3.51 -23.16 11.22
C VAL A 237 3.53 -22.41 9.90
N PHE A 238 2.54 -22.73 9.06
CA PHE A 238 2.24 -22.07 7.80
C PHE A 238 0.75 -21.66 7.84
N PRO A 239 0.30 -20.64 7.09
CA PRO A 239 -1.13 -20.36 6.97
C PRO A 239 -1.87 -21.48 6.22
N THR A 240 -3.03 -21.88 6.72
CA THR A 240 -4.08 -22.49 5.88
C THR A 240 -4.69 -21.42 4.98
N ALA A 241 -5.40 -21.82 3.92
CA ALA A 241 -6.23 -20.87 3.16
C ALA A 241 -7.26 -20.15 4.08
N GLU A 242 -7.76 -20.81 5.12
CA GLU A 242 -8.76 -20.24 6.04
C GLU A 242 -8.17 -19.23 7.04
N ASN A 243 -6.89 -19.39 7.43
CA ASN A 243 -6.17 -18.37 8.21
C ASN A 243 -5.85 -17.10 7.40
N VAL A 244 -5.89 -17.17 6.06
CA VAL A 244 -5.81 -15.99 5.19
C VAL A 244 -7.19 -15.32 5.05
N ARG A 245 -8.28 -16.08 5.20
CA ARG A 245 -9.65 -15.56 5.11
C ARG A 245 -10.13 -14.86 6.37
N THR A 246 -9.92 -15.48 7.53
CA THR A 246 -10.68 -15.17 8.77
C THR A 246 -9.88 -14.45 9.85
N ARG A 247 -10.49 -13.49 10.56
CA ARG A 247 -9.91 -12.89 11.77
C ARG A 247 -9.89 -13.85 12.96
N VAL A 248 -8.71 -14.07 13.55
CA VAL A 248 -8.52 -14.94 14.73
C VAL A 248 -8.97 -14.26 16.03
N ILE A 249 -9.70 -15.01 16.86
CA ILE A 249 -10.00 -14.66 18.27
C ILE A 249 -8.88 -15.24 19.14
N SER A 250 -8.16 -14.39 19.88
CA SER A 250 -6.99 -14.79 20.68
C SER A 250 -7.36 -15.47 22.00
N LYS A 251 -6.62 -16.52 22.35
CA LYS A 251 -6.63 -17.20 23.67
C LYS A 251 -5.70 -16.48 24.68
N PRO A 252 -5.70 -16.90 25.97
CA PRO A 252 -4.76 -16.37 26.98
C PRO A 252 -3.30 -16.80 26.72
N GLY A 253 -2.35 -16.24 27.47
CA GLY A 253 -0.92 -16.63 27.47
C GLY A 253 -0.55 -17.57 28.63
N GLY A 254 0.76 -17.70 28.90
CA GLY A 254 1.31 -18.36 30.10
C GLY A 254 2.05 -19.70 29.92
N ASP A 255 2.35 -20.09 28.68
CA ASP A 255 3.21 -21.24 28.33
C ASP A 255 4.70 -20.82 28.31
N CYS A 256 5.61 -21.66 28.81
CA CYS A 256 7.04 -21.35 28.92
C CYS A 256 7.83 -21.53 27.60
N LEU A 257 8.89 -20.74 27.42
CA LEU A 257 9.77 -20.72 26.23
C LEU A 257 11.25 -20.90 26.63
N SER A 258 11.94 -21.92 26.11
CA SER A 258 13.38 -22.11 26.37
C SER A 258 14.27 -21.14 25.56
N TRP A 259 13.80 -20.72 24.39
CA TRP A 259 14.41 -19.70 23.53
C TRP A 259 13.38 -19.17 22.51
N PHE A 260 13.65 -18.00 21.93
CA PHE A 260 12.86 -17.40 20.86
C PHE A 260 13.79 -16.77 19.80
N LEU A 261 13.46 -16.87 18.51
CA LEU A 261 14.27 -16.35 17.41
C LEU A 261 13.40 -15.63 16.38
N LEU A 262 13.58 -14.32 16.27
CA LEU A 262 13.03 -13.51 15.18
C LEU A 262 14.08 -13.37 14.08
N THR A 263 13.76 -13.68 12.82
CA THR A 263 14.73 -13.73 11.72
C THR A 263 14.07 -13.48 10.35
N SER A 264 14.85 -12.99 9.38
CA SER A 264 14.44 -12.91 7.97
C SER A 264 14.45 -14.26 7.25
N ALA A 265 15.11 -15.28 7.83
CA ALA A 265 15.40 -16.56 7.20
C ALA A 265 14.18 -17.53 7.14
N ASN A 266 13.47 -17.49 6.02
CA ASN A 266 12.43 -18.50 5.68
C ASN A 266 12.99 -19.93 5.56
N LEU A 267 12.13 -20.95 5.65
CA LEU A 267 12.54 -22.38 5.66
C LEU A 267 13.10 -22.81 4.29
N SER A 268 14.39 -22.60 4.11
CA SER A 268 15.08 -22.90 2.86
C SER A 268 16.59 -23.09 3.07
N LYS A 269 17.19 -23.94 2.23
CA LYS A 269 18.63 -24.17 2.17
C LYS A 269 19.45 -22.92 1.80
N PRO A 270 19.01 -22.05 0.85
CA PRO A 270 19.69 -20.77 0.59
C PRO A 270 19.84 -19.87 1.82
N ALA A 271 18.80 -19.78 2.66
CA ALA A 271 18.76 -18.92 3.85
C ALA A 271 19.53 -19.50 5.05
N TRP A 272 19.32 -20.77 5.37
CA TRP A 272 19.87 -21.40 6.58
C TRP A 272 21.19 -22.13 6.38
N GLY A 273 21.51 -22.49 5.13
CA GLY A 273 22.65 -23.30 4.73
C GLY A 273 22.37 -24.79 4.62
N GLU A 274 23.23 -25.52 3.92
CA GLU A 274 23.25 -26.99 3.88
C GLU A 274 24.68 -27.54 3.81
N MET A 275 24.91 -28.71 4.40
CA MET A 275 26.14 -29.47 4.24
C MET A 275 26.21 -30.10 2.84
N LYS A 276 27.34 -29.94 2.16
CA LYS A 276 27.65 -30.60 0.90
C LYS A 276 28.43 -31.90 1.15
N ARG A 277 28.41 -32.82 0.18
CA ARG A 277 29.01 -34.17 0.30
C ARG A 277 30.55 -34.15 0.44
N ASP A 278 31.18 -33.05 0.10
CA ASP A 278 32.61 -32.73 0.28
C ASP A 278 32.92 -32.16 1.68
N GLY A 279 31.93 -32.07 2.58
CA GLY A 279 32.07 -31.53 3.93
C GLY A 279 32.00 -30.01 4.02
N VAL A 280 31.72 -29.32 2.91
CA VAL A 280 31.62 -27.87 2.83
C VAL A 280 30.22 -27.41 3.24
N PHE A 281 30.11 -26.48 4.19
CA PHE A 281 28.83 -25.86 4.52
C PHE A 281 28.55 -24.70 3.56
N SER A 282 27.39 -24.67 2.90
CA SER A 282 27.10 -23.66 1.86
C SER A 282 25.80 -22.90 2.15
N ILE A 283 25.89 -21.57 2.13
CA ILE A 283 24.77 -20.60 2.23
C ILE A 283 24.69 -19.82 0.92
N GLN A 284 23.49 -19.36 0.53
CA GLN A 284 23.29 -18.59 -0.72
C GLN A 284 22.59 -17.24 -0.53
N SER A 285 21.90 -16.99 0.58
CA SER A 285 21.30 -15.67 0.90
C SER A 285 22.04 -14.94 2.02
N TYR A 286 21.91 -13.61 2.06
CA TYR A 286 22.16 -12.84 3.28
C TYR A 286 20.87 -12.78 4.10
N GLU A 287 20.93 -13.19 5.36
CA GLU A 287 19.80 -13.15 6.31
C GLU A 287 20.30 -12.65 7.68
N LEU A 288 19.38 -12.16 8.53
CA LEU A 288 19.72 -11.79 9.90
C LEU A 288 18.54 -12.04 10.85
N GLY A 289 18.86 -12.44 12.08
CA GLY A 289 17.91 -12.58 13.17
C GLY A 289 18.55 -12.43 14.54
N VAL A 290 17.70 -12.30 15.57
CA VAL A 290 18.07 -12.09 16.97
C VAL A 290 17.50 -13.22 17.82
N LEU A 291 18.38 -13.95 18.50
CA LEU A 291 18.04 -15.03 19.42
C LEU A 291 17.95 -14.50 20.86
N PHE A 292 16.87 -14.87 21.54
CA PHE A 292 16.57 -14.55 22.94
C PHE A 292 16.46 -15.86 23.74
N PHE A 293 16.99 -15.87 24.96
CA PHE A 293 16.91 -16.99 25.91
C PHE A 293 17.05 -16.45 27.35
N PRO A 294 16.55 -17.15 28.39
CA PRO A 294 16.42 -16.57 29.74
C PRO A 294 17.74 -16.05 30.34
N GLY A 295 18.86 -16.75 30.10
CA GLY A 295 20.21 -16.38 30.56
C GLY A 295 20.71 -15.00 30.10
N LEU A 296 20.04 -14.33 29.16
CA LEU A 296 20.33 -12.93 28.81
C LEU A 296 19.88 -11.92 29.88
N PHE A 297 19.04 -12.34 30.83
CA PHE A 297 18.29 -11.44 31.73
C PHE A 297 18.53 -11.70 33.23
N GLU A 298 19.24 -12.77 33.61
CA GLU A 298 19.39 -13.24 35.01
C GLU A 298 20.16 -12.31 35.97
N ASN A 299 20.77 -11.24 35.44
CA ASN A 299 21.61 -10.29 36.19
C ASN A 299 21.04 -8.85 36.18
N MET A 300 19.71 -8.70 36.14
CA MET A 300 19.02 -7.39 36.01
C MET A 300 18.61 -6.78 37.37
N GLY A 301 19.39 -7.02 38.43
CA GLY A 301 19.16 -6.48 39.77
C GLY A 301 19.94 -5.18 40.01
N GLU A 302 19.28 -4.13 40.50
CA GLU A 302 19.95 -2.86 40.89
C GLU A 302 20.93 -3.07 42.07
N SER A 303 20.70 -4.12 42.85
CA SER A 303 21.52 -4.65 43.94
C SER A 303 22.67 -5.57 43.49
N GLY A 304 22.72 -5.99 42.23
CA GLY A 304 23.61 -7.06 41.76
C GLY A 304 23.19 -8.47 42.13
N GLU A 305 22.00 -8.66 42.71
CA GLU A 305 21.45 -9.98 43.05
C GLU A 305 21.07 -10.76 41.77
N SER A 306 21.56 -12.00 41.65
CA SER A 306 21.18 -12.92 40.58
C SER A 306 19.83 -13.56 40.88
N PHE A 307 18.86 -13.41 39.97
CA PHE A 307 17.54 -14.02 40.12
C PHE A 307 17.16 -14.84 38.88
N HIS A 308 16.41 -15.92 39.09
CA HIS A 308 15.99 -16.81 38.01
C HIS A 308 15.03 -16.11 37.06
N VAL A 309 15.19 -16.34 35.76
CA VAL A 309 14.31 -15.79 34.72
C VAL A 309 13.61 -16.90 33.95
N CYS A 310 12.34 -16.69 33.64
CA CYS A 310 11.58 -17.51 32.71
C CYS A 310 11.05 -16.64 31.56
N MET A 311 11.18 -17.13 30.33
CA MET A 311 10.47 -16.55 29.17
C MET A 311 9.13 -17.27 29.00
N MET A 312 8.07 -16.52 28.71
CA MET A 312 6.69 -17.04 28.55
C MET A 312 6.01 -16.39 27.35
N ASN A 313 5.03 -17.06 26.73
CA ASN A 313 4.20 -16.42 25.72
C ASN A 313 3.16 -15.48 26.35
N SER A 314 3.05 -14.26 25.83
CA SER A 314 1.95 -13.34 26.14
C SER A 314 1.06 -13.12 24.92
N THR A 315 -0.17 -12.63 25.15
CA THR A 315 -1.10 -12.26 24.08
C THR A 315 -1.62 -10.83 24.27
N ALA A 316 -2.33 -10.29 23.28
CA ALA A 316 -2.84 -8.91 23.38
C ALA A 316 -3.82 -8.72 24.56
N MET A 317 -4.57 -9.76 24.91
CA MET A 317 -5.52 -9.75 26.03
C MET A 317 -4.86 -10.11 27.37
N ASP A 318 -3.61 -10.56 27.34
CA ASP A 318 -2.88 -11.12 28.48
C ASP A 318 -1.36 -10.83 28.33
N PRO A 319 -0.93 -9.57 28.53
CA PRO A 319 0.46 -9.13 28.34
C PRO A 319 1.41 -9.55 29.48
N TYR A 320 0.84 -9.76 30.68
CA TYR A 320 1.55 -10.13 31.90
C TYR A 320 0.96 -11.43 32.49
N PRO A 321 1.08 -12.57 31.76
CA PRO A 321 0.48 -13.82 32.19
C PRO A 321 1.11 -14.33 33.49
N GLU A 322 0.32 -15.04 34.29
CA GLU A 322 0.84 -15.95 35.31
C GLU A 322 1.24 -17.31 34.69
N PRO A 323 2.18 -18.06 35.30
CA PRO A 323 2.60 -19.36 34.79
C PRO A 323 1.44 -20.38 34.79
N ARG A 324 1.16 -21.02 33.64
CA ARG A 324 0.07 -22.03 33.52
C ARG A 324 0.34 -23.33 34.27
N SER A 325 1.60 -23.65 34.49
CA SER A 325 2.05 -24.73 35.36
C SER A 325 2.70 -24.13 36.60
N ALA A 326 2.99 -24.95 37.61
CA ALA A 326 4.08 -24.61 38.53
C ALA A 326 5.32 -24.21 37.70
N ILE A 327 6.05 -23.18 38.13
CA ILE A 327 7.31 -22.76 37.52
C ILE A 327 8.22 -24.00 37.55
N PRO A 328 8.56 -24.63 36.42
CA PRO A 328 9.21 -25.93 36.46
C PRO A 328 10.64 -25.79 36.99
N ASP A 329 11.20 -26.88 37.50
CA ASP A 329 12.59 -27.03 37.98
C ASP A 329 13.64 -26.96 36.84
N ILE A 330 13.43 -26.09 35.85
CA ILE A 330 14.34 -25.76 34.74
C ILE A 330 15.62 -25.09 35.27
N CYS A 331 15.56 -24.43 36.44
CA CYS A 331 16.66 -23.61 36.98
C CYS A 331 17.03 -23.87 38.45
N THR A 332 16.51 -24.91 39.12
CA THR A 332 16.95 -25.25 40.48
C THR A 332 18.39 -25.74 40.46
N ARG A 333 19.32 -24.87 40.87
CA ARG A 333 20.72 -25.24 41.11
C ARG A 333 20.83 -26.11 42.37
N GLU A 334 20.51 -27.39 42.26
CA GLU A 334 21.22 -28.37 43.07
C GLU A 334 22.70 -28.37 42.65
N LYS A 335 23.50 -27.54 43.31
CA LYS A 335 24.93 -27.81 43.46
C LYS A 335 25.04 -29.15 44.23
N ALA A 336 25.11 -30.26 43.52
CA ALA A 336 25.48 -31.54 44.11
C ALA A 336 26.92 -31.46 44.65
N GLY A 337 27.08 -31.12 45.95
CA GLY A 337 28.40 -31.01 46.58
C GLY A 337 28.49 -30.26 47.92
N GLU A 338 27.51 -29.43 48.31
CA GLU A 338 27.59 -28.62 49.54
C GLU A 338 26.50 -29.02 50.54
N THR A 339 26.79 -30.01 51.40
CA THR A 339 25.94 -30.36 52.55
C THR A 339 26.23 -29.46 53.74
N SER A 340 25.32 -28.52 54.01
CA SER A 340 25.27 -27.73 55.26
C SER A 340 23.82 -27.57 55.71
N GLU A 341 23.49 -28.04 56.91
CA GLU A 341 22.09 -28.09 57.41
C GLU A 341 21.57 -26.72 57.89
N ASP A 342 22.45 -25.73 58.06
CA ASP A 342 22.14 -24.37 58.52
C ASP A 342 21.80 -23.40 57.36
N ALA A 343 20.59 -23.53 56.79
CA ALA A 343 20.07 -22.60 55.78
C ALA A 343 18.55 -22.33 55.91
N THR A 344 18.02 -22.32 57.15
CA THR A 344 16.60 -22.01 57.43
C THR A 344 16.35 -20.49 57.54
N ASP A 345 16.62 -19.75 56.47
CA ASP A 345 16.26 -18.32 56.37
C ASP A 345 15.45 -18.00 55.10
N HIS A 346 14.63 -16.95 55.17
CA HIS A 346 13.48 -16.73 54.29
C HIS A 346 13.83 -15.99 52.99
N LEU A 347 14.59 -16.64 52.10
CA LEU A 347 14.71 -16.19 50.72
C LEU A 347 13.32 -16.17 50.03
N GLN A 348 12.76 -14.96 49.90
CA GLN A 348 11.68 -14.69 48.94
C GLN A 348 12.25 -14.81 47.53
N HIS A 349 12.20 -15.99 46.94
CA HIS A 349 12.60 -16.18 45.54
C HIS A 349 11.74 -15.28 44.63
N SER A 350 12.34 -14.18 44.16
CA SER A 350 11.80 -13.38 43.08
C SER A 350 12.13 -14.05 41.75
N VAL A 351 11.13 -14.25 40.90
CA VAL A 351 11.32 -14.80 39.55
C VAL A 351 11.08 -13.71 38.52
N GLY A 352 12.07 -13.51 37.65
CA GLY A 352 11.97 -12.63 36.50
C GLY A 352 11.08 -13.27 35.42
N VAL A 353 10.13 -12.53 34.87
CA VAL A 353 9.24 -13.02 33.80
C VAL A 353 9.41 -12.16 32.55
N VAL A 354 9.90 -12.76 31.47
CA VAL A 354 10.07 -12.11 30.17
C VAL A 354 8.90 -12.49 29.27
N SER A 355 7.95 -11.57 29.12
CA SER A 355 6.72 -11.75 28.33
C SER A 355 6.99 -11.60 26.83
N ILE A 356 7.14 -12.71 26.11
CA ILE A 356 7.31 -12.73 24.65
C ILE A 356 5.95 -12.84 23.97
N ARG A 357 5.46 -11.75 23.38
CA ARG A 357 4.21 -11.79 22.61
C ARG A 357 4.41 -12.63 21.34
N LEU A 358 3.67 -13.72 21.18
CA LEU A 358 3.72 -14.55 19.96
C LEU A 358 2.72 -14.06 18.90
N PRO A 359 3.00 -14.22 17.60
CA PRO A 359 2.07 -13.88 16.53
C PRO A 359 1.02 -14.99 16.25
N TYR A 360 0.93 -16.00 17.12
CA TYR A 360 0.00 -17.13 17.02
C TYR A 360 -0.33 -17.70 18.41
N ASP A 361 -1.52 -18.26 18.55
CA ASP A 361 -1.99 -18.90 19.79
C ASP A 361 -1.32 -20.25 20.05
N LEU A 362 -1.23 -20.62 21.33
CA LEU A 362 -0.87 -21.96 21.78
C LEU A 362 -2.01 -22.60 22.61
N PRO A 363 -2.15 -23.94 22.61
CA PRO A 363 -1.36 -24.90 21.84
C PRO A 363 -1.73 -24.90 20.35
N LEU A 364 -0.74 -25.13 19.48
CA LEU A 364 -0.94 -25.25 18.04
C LEU A 364 -1.97 -26.34 17.69
N GLN A 365 -2.95 -25.99 16.87
CA GLN A 365 -3.83 -26.95 16.21
C GLN A 365 -3.08 -27.60 15.04
N LYS A 366 -3.23 -28.91 14.86
CA LYS A 366 -2.78 -29.60 13.64
C LYS A 366 -3.79 -29.34 12.53
N TYR A 367 -3.30 -29.27 11.29
CA TYR A 367 -4.16 -29.32 10.11
C TYR A 367 -4.97 -30.63 10.12
N ASP A 368 -6.28 -30.54 9.91
CA ASP A 368 -7.06 -31.69 9.49
C ASP A 368 -7.02 -31.79 7.96
N PHE A 369 -6.16 -32.66 7.43
CA PHE A 369 -5.97 -32.83 5.99
C PHE A 369 -7.23 -33.33 5.23
N ALA A 370 -8.35 -33.63 5.91
CA ALA A 370 -9.64 -33.84 5.25
C ALA A 370 -10.34 -32.53 4.84
N VAL A 371 -10.01 -31.39 5.46
CA VAL A 371 -10.64 -30.08 5.23
C VAL A 371 -9.64 -28.94 5.00
N ASP A 372 -8.53 -28.91 5.74
CA ASP A 372 -7.49 -27.89 5.65
C ASP A 372 -6.68 -28.02 4.37
N GLN A 373 -6.51 -26.89 3.68
CA GLN A 373 -5.62 -26.79 2.53
C GLN A 373 -4.48 -25.82 2.82
N ILE A 374 -3.24 -26.33 2.66
CA ILE A 374 -2.02 -25.52 2.70
C ILE A 374 -2.13 -24.40 1.67
N TRP A 375 -1.91 -23.16 2.09
CA TRP A 375 -1.86 -22.02 1.18
C TRP A 375 -0.72 -22.21 0.15
N LEU A 376 -1.05 -22.07 -1.12
CA LEU A 376 -0.11 -22.11 -2.23
C LEU A 376 -0.51 -21.00 -3.18
N VAL A 377 0.41 -20.06 -3.43
CA VAL A 377 0.15 -18.86 -4.26
C VAL A 377 -0.22 -19.21 -5.72
N ASP A 378 0.04 -20.45 -6.13
CA ASP A 378 -0.28 -21.04 -7.43
C ASP A 378 -1.45 -22.05 -7.38
N LYS A 379 -2.21 -22.12 -6.29
CA LYS A 379 -3.40 -22.98 -6.16
C LYS A 379 -4.69 -22.16 -6.04
N PHE A 380 -5.78 -22.69 -6.57
CA PHE A 380 -7.14 -22.14 -6.46
C PHE A 380 -7.82 -22.66 -5.19
N PHE A 381 -8.55 -21.82 -4.46
CA PHE A 381 -9.29 -22.21 -3.25
C PHE A 381 -10.76 -21.72 -3.34
N PRO A 382 -11.75 -22.62 -3.53
CA PRO A 382 -13.16 -22.22 -3.56
C PRO A 382 -13.62 -21.68 -2.21
N GLY A 383 -14.58 -20.76 -2.22
CA GLY A 383 -15.11 -20.06 -1.04
C GLY A 383 -14.58 -18.63 -0.90
N ALA A 384 -15.45 -17.74 -0.40
CA ALA A 384 -15.15 -16.33 -0.17
C ALA A 384 -14.30 -16.10 1.10
N ASP A 385 -13.53 -15.02 1.14
CA ASP A 385 -12.87 -14.49 2.35
C ASP A 385 -13.79 -13.60 3.21
N ASP A 386 -13.30 -13.08 4.34
CA ASP A 386 -14.00 -12.10 5.20
C ASP A 386 -14.48 -10.83 4.46
N TYR A 387 -14.06 -10.63 3.21
CA TYR A 387 -14.42 -9.48 2.35
C TYR A 387 -15.34 -9.89 1.18
N GLY A 388 -15.87 -11.11 1.17
CA GLY A 388 -16.78 -11.63 0.14
C GLY A 388 -16.11 -12.08 -1.16
N ARG A 389 -14.78 -12.20 -1.20
CA ARG A 389 -14.01 -12.48 -2.42
C ARG A 389 -13.58 -13.94 -2.47
N THR A 390 -13.98 -14.66 -3.52
CA THR A 390 -13.47 -16.01 -3.77
C THR A 390 -11.95 -15.97 -4.01
N LEU A 391 -11.20 -16.91 -3.43
CA LEU A 391 -9.74 -17.02 -3.63
C LEU A 391 -9.42 -17.70 -4.98
N GLU A 392 -9.85 -17.06 -6.06
CA GLU A 392 -9.64 -17.53 -7.42
C GLU A 392 -8.21 -17.24 -7.89
N ARG A 393 -7.58 -18.25 -8.47
CA ARG A 393 -6.34 -18.05 -9.22
C ARG A 393 -6.68 -17.48 -10.61
N PHE A 394 -5.79 -16.62 -11.12
CA PHE A 394 -5.75 -16.19 -12.54
C PHE A 394 -5.55 -17.38 -13.51
N VAL A 395 -6.57 -18.21 -13.68
CA VAL A 395 -6.66 -19.29 -14.68
C VAL A 395 -8.09 -19.32 -15.20
N SER A 396 -8.29 -18.79 -16.40
CA SER A 396 -9.59 -18.73 -17.06
C SER A 396 -10.18 -20.13 -17.28
N LYS A 397 -11.44 -20.34 -16.86
CA LYS A 397 -12.30 -21.42 -17.35
C LYS A 397 -13.69 -20.88 -17.71
N PRO A 398 -14.45 -21.58 -18.56
CA PRO A 398 -15.62 -21.00 -19.23
C PRO A 398 -16.82 -20.83 -18.30
N LEU A 399 -17.66 -19.83 -18.54
CA LEU A 399 -19.00 -19.78 -17.96
C LEU A 399 -19.88 -20.88 -18.58
N ASP A 400 -20.66 -21.53 -17.73
CA ASP A 400 -21.79 -22.36 -18.13
C ASP A 400 -23.04 -21.44 -18.26
N LEU A 401 -23.69 -21.47 -19.43
CA LEU A 401 -24.79 -20.56 -19.80
C LEU A 401 -26.17 -21.21 -19.62
N SER A 402 -26.38 -21.92 -18.51
CA SER A 402 -27.58 -22.75 -18.27
C SER A 402 -28.59 -22.21 -17.25
N SER A 403 -28.41 -20.99 -16.70
CA SER A 403 -29.35 -20.42 -15.71
C SER A 403 -29.62 -18.92 -15.84
N HIS A 404 -30.33 -18.53 -16.90
CA HIS A 404 -31.00 -17.21 -16.99
C HIS A 404 -32.42 -17.26 -16.37
N PRO A 405 -32.76 -16.37 -15.43
CA PRO A 405 -34.14 -15.94 -15.21
C PRO A 405 -34.64 -15.17 -16.45
N GLN A 406 -35.89 -15.41 -16.86
CA GLN A 406 -36.51 -14.71 -17.98
C GLN A 406 -36.83 -13.24 -17.64
N PRO A 407 -36.75 -12.30 -18.61
CA PRO A 407 -37.17 -10.91 -18.41
C PRO A 407 -38.70 -10.78 -18.41
N HIS A 408 -39.24 -9.93 -17.53
CA HIS A 408 -40.64 -9.51 -17.60
C HIS A 408 -40.82 -8.34 -18.59
N PRO A 409 -41.93 -8.28 -19.34
CA PRO A 409 -42.10 -7.32 -20.43
C PRO A 409 -42.64 -5.95 -19.98
N TYR A 410 -42.30 -4.91 -20.73
CA TYR A 410 -42.97 -3.61 -20.68
C TYR A 410 -44.42 -3.71 -21.16
N SER A 411 -45.30 -2.87 -20.60
CA SER A 411 -46.58 -2.52 -21.21
C SER A 411 -46.77 -1.00 -21.17
N TYR A 412 -47.16 -0.42 -22.31
CA TYR A 412 -47.57 0.97 -22.42
C TYR A 412 -49.09 1.07 -22.25
N SER A 413 -49.57 2.18 -21.67
CA SER A 413 -50.96 2.64 -21.84
C SER A 413 -51.01 4.16 -21.90
N HIS A 414 -51.79 4.68 -22.84
CA HIS A 414 -52.17 6.10 -22.94
C HIS A 414 -53.62 6.25 -22.44
N THR A 415 -53.91 7.34 -21.71
CA THR A 415 -55.23 7.98 -21.61
C THR A 415 -55.04 9.49 -21.41
N ASP A 416 -56.04 10.28 -21.82
CA ASP A 416 -55.89 11.71 -22.08
C ASP A 416 -56.49 12.66 -21.01
N ASP A 417 -56.10 13.93 -21.11
CA ASP A 417 -56.97 15.12 -21.17
C ASP A 417 -57.15 16.09 -19.96
N LYS A 418 -56.87 17.37 -20.26
CA LYS A 418 -57.49 18.66 -19.83
C LYS A 418 -57.34 19.28 -18.41
N SER A 419 -56.96 20.58 -18.50
CA SER A 419 -57.45 21.77 -17.73
C SER A 419 -56.87 22.04 -16.32
N SER A 420 -56.70 23.30 -15.84
CA SER A 420 -56.62 24.64 -16.50
C SER A 420 -56.20 25.75 -15.49
N PHE A 421 -56.12 27.01 -15.96
CA PHE A 421 -56.07 28.31 -15.23
C PHE A 421 -54.72 28.98 -14.88
N GLU A 422 -54.80 30.29 -14.61
CA GLU A 422 -53.79 31.33 -14.87
C GLU A 422 -53.43 32.23 -13.64
N PRO A 423 -52.38 33.08 -13.70
CA PRO A 423 -51.81 33.82 -12.55
C PRO A 423 -52.46 35.19 -12.28
N PRO A 424 -52.11 35.83 -11.15
CA PRO A 424 -51.18 36.99 -11.18
C PRO A 424 -50.16 36.94 -10.01
N THR A 425 -49.30 37.91 -9.67
CA THR A 425 -49.06 39.32 -10.09
C THR A 425 -47.55 39.69 -9.93
N ARG A 426 -47.16 40.96 -10.16
CA ARG A 426 -45.94 41.62 -9.63
C ARG A 426 -46.28 43.00 -9.07
N GLN A 427 -45.75 43.36 -7.90
CA GLN A 427 -45.57 44.72 -7.33
C GLN A 427 -44.89 44.56 -5.95
N GLY A 428 -43.95 45.37 -5.48
CA GLY A 428 -43.18 46.48 -6.10
C GLY A 428 -41.96 46.80 -5.21
N PHE A 429 -40.94 47.49 -5.73
CA PHE A 429 -39.72 47.85 -4.98
C PHE A 429 -39.83 49.21 -4.29
N GLU A 430 -39.19 49.35 -3.13
CA GLU A 430 -38.41 50.56 -2.82
C GLU A 430 -37.27 50.21 -1.83
N PHE A 431 -36.06 50.74 -2.08
CA PHE A 431 -34.88 50.61 -1.22
C PHE A 431 -34.45 52.00 -0.76
N GLN A 432 -33.96 52.13 0.47
CA GLN A 432 -33.23 53.32 0.93
C GLN A 432 -31.94 52.93 1.69
N HIS A 433 -30.98 53.83 1.66
CA HIS A 433 -29.57 53.68 2.01
C HIS A 433 -29.19 55.02 2.69
N LEU A 434 -28.48 55.14 3.81
CA LEU A 434 -27.05 54.84 4.01
C LEU A 434 -26.67 55.11 5.49
N SER A 435 -25.66 54.40 6.02
CA SER A 435 -24.45 54.93 6.67
C SER A 435 -23.84 53.94 7.68
N PHE A 436 -22.52 54.01 7.87
CA PHE A 436 -21.72 53.13 8.74
C PHE A 436 -20.90 53.97 9.74
N GLN A 437 -20.64 53.43 10.93
CA GLN A 437 -19.27 53.20 11.44
C GLN A 437 -19.27 52.49 12.82
N GLN A 438 -18.36 51.51 12.99
CA GLN A 438 -17.64 51.06 14.21
C GLN A 438 -18.45 50.72 15.51
N GLU A 439 -18.07 49.77 16.37
CA GLU A 439 -16.86 48.90 16.44
C GLU A 439 -17.13 47.59 17.24
N ASP A 440 -16.13 46.70 17.28
CA ASP A 440 -15.84 45.61 18.24
C ASP A 440 -16.82 44.44 18.55
N ASP A 441 -16.28 43.25 18.24
CA ASP A 441 -16.16 42.02 19.06
C ASP A 441 -17.38 41.45 19.83
N THR A 442 -18.07 40.49 19.19
CA THR A 442 -18.65 39.32 19.89
C THR A 442 -18.56 38.05 19.05
N THR A 443 -17.97 36.99 19.62
CA THR A 443 -18.25 35.55 19.40
C THR A 443 -18.87 35.12 18.05
N LEU A 444 -18.07 34.45 17.20
CA LEU A 444 -18.58 33.74 16.02
C LEU A 444 -19.44 32.54 16.42
N ASP A 445 -20.73 32.58 16.05
CA ASP A 445 -21.65 31.45 16.10
C ASP A 445 -21.38 30.44 14.96
N SER A 446 -21.76 29.18 15.15
CA SER A 446 -21.39 28.07 14.28
C SER A 446 -22.37 27.86 13.11
N GLY A 447 -21.90 28.11 11.88
CA GLY A 447 -22.33 27.30 10.73
C GLY A 447 -23.55 27.74 9.94
N SER A 448 -23.76 29.05 9.73
CA SER A 448 -24.61 29.56 8.65
C SER A 448 -23.76 30.25 7.57
N ILE A 449 -23.77 29.70 6.34
CA ILE A 449 -23.49 30.51 5.15
C ILE A 449 -24.55 31.63 5.11
N PRO A 450 -24.21 32.88 4.75
CA PRO A 450 -25.22 33.90 4.44
C PRO A 450 -26.27 33.39 3.45
N SER A 451 -27.44 34.01 3.39
CA SER A 451 -28.49 33.64 2.41
C SER A 451 -28.13 34.13 0.99
N SER A 452 -27.03 33.63 0.45
CA SER A 452 -26.54 33.90 -0.89
C SER A 452 -27.27 33.02 -1.90
N VAL A 453 -28.35 33.58 -2.43
CA VAL A 453 -28.92 33.16 -3.71
C VAL A 453 -27.80 33.22 -4.76
N TYR A 454 -27.65 32.16 -5.54
CA TYR A 454 -26.52 31.98 -6.44
C TYR A 454 -26.97 31.58 -7.86
N THR A 455 -26.15 31.95 -8.83
CA THR A 455 -26.48 31.92 -10.27
C THR A 455 -26.02 30.61 -10.88
N VAL A 456 -26.93 29.91 -11.55
CA VAL A 456 -26.66 28.67 -12.29
C VAL A 456 -27.15 28.76 -13.73
N PHE A 457 -26.46 28.07 -14.64
CA PHE A 457 -26.82 27.97 -16.04
C PHE A 457 -27.31 26.53 -16.31
N ALA A 458 -28.63 26.36 -16.29
CA ALA A 458 -29.28 25.07 -16.43
C ALA A 458 -29.61 24.75 -17.90
N SER A 459 -29.51 23.49 -18.31
CA SER A 459 -29.79 23.06 -19.69
C SER A 459 -31.22 23.41 -20.12
N GLY A 460 -31.34 24.08 -21.27
CA GLY A 460 -32.59 24.34 -21.97
C GLY A 460 -32.93 23.24 -22.97
N SER A 461 -33.77 23.57 -23.95
CA SER A 461 -34.37 22.63 -24.90
C SER A 461 -33.35 21.72 -25.60
N LYS A 462 -33.27 20.47 -25.16
CA LYS A 462 -32.31 19.45 -25.64
C LYS A 462 -30.85 19.95 -25.70
N GLY A 463 -30.42 20.73 -24.72
CA GLY A 463 -29.04 21.18 -24.57
C GLY A 463 -28.56 22.18 -25.63
N LYS A 464 -29.48 22.79 -26.39
CA LYS A 464 -29.15 23.81 -27.40
C LYS A 464 -29.06 25.24 -26.85
N THR A 465 -29.50 25.44 -25.61
CA THR A 465 -29.48 26.69 -24.88
C THR A 465 -29.16 26.38 -23.43
N PHE A 466 -28.64 27.36 -22.70
CA PHE A 466 -28.64 27.37 -21.23
C PHE A 466 -29.57 28.48 -20.76
N VAL A 467 -30.12 28.33 -19.56
CA VAL A 467 -31.04 29.29 -18.95
C VAL A 467 -30.47 29.68 -17.59
N GLU A 468 -30.18 30.96 -17.41
CA GLU A 468 -29.80 31.50 -16.11
C GLU A 468 -30.95 31.30 -15.11
N LYS A 469 -30.61 30.77 -13.93
CA LYS A 469 -31.52 30.64 -12.80
C LYS A 469 -30.81 31.04 -11.52
N GLN A 470 -31.60 31.54 -10.59
CA GLN A 470 -31.17 31.90 -9.24
C GLN A 470 -31.70 30.82 -8.28
N LEU A 471 -30.82 30.20 -7.50
CA LEU A 471 -31.14 29.11 -6.56
C LEU A 471 -30.60 29.42 -5.16
N ASP A 472 -31.12 28.76 -4.13
CA ASP A 472 -30.54 28.79 -2.78
C ASP A 472 -29.40 27.77 -2.65
N LEU A 473 -28.25 28.15 -2.10
CA LEU A 473 -27.13 27.22 -1.88
C LEU A 473 -27.58 26.07 -0.94
N PRO A 474 -27.26 24.80 -1.25
CA PRO A 474 -27.50 23.68 -0.35
C PRO A 474 -26.87 23.93 1.03
N LYS A 475 -27.57 23.57 2.11
CA LYS A 475 -27.02 23.71 3.47
C LYS A 475 -25.72 22.92 3.59
N LEU A 476 -24.65 23.62 3.96
CA LEU A 476 -23.32 23.05 4.18
C LEU A 476 -23.36 21.94 5.25
N GLY A 477 -23.06 20.71 4.86
CA GLY A 477 -22.84 19.61 5.79
C GLY A 477 -21.44 19.66 6.42
N LYS A 478 -21.24 18.89 7.49
CA LYS A 478 -19.98 18.90 8.27
C LYS A 478 -18.73 18.54 7.45
N ASN A 479 -18.89 17.75 6.39
CA ASN A 479 -17.81 17.28 5.51
C ASN A 479 -17.77 18.04 4.17
N ASP A 480 -18.58 19.09 4.01
CA ASP A 480 -18.75 19.77 2.72
C ASP A 480 -17.94 21.08 2.65
N VAL A 481 -17.64 21.51 1.44
CA VAL A 481 -17.10 22.84 1.13
C VAL A 481 -18.03 23.59 0.18
N ALA A 482 -18.21 24.88 0.42
CA ALA A 482 -18.76 25.81 -0.55
C ALA A 482 -17.60 26.42 -1.34
N VAL A 483 -17.68 26.29 -2.67
CA VAL A 483 -16.64 26.70 -3.62
C VAL A 483 -17.21 27.74 -4.57
N ALA A 484 -16.68 28.96 -4.54
CA ALA A 484 -16.98 29.99 -5.53
C ALA A 484 -16.18 29.71 -6.81
N THR A 485 -16.85 29.69 -7.95
CA THR A 485 -16.27 29.30 -9.24
C THR A 485 -15.34 30.37 -9.77
N ILE A 486 -14.16 29.96 -10.25
CA ILE A 486 -13.23 30.80 -11.00
C ILE A 486 -13.39 30.53 -12.50
N CYS A 487 -13.47 29.24 -12.87
CA CYS A 487 -13.72 28.80 -14.25
C CYS A 487 -14.23 27.35 -14.26
N CYS A 488 -15.01 26.98 -15.28
CA CYS A 488 -15.31 25.58 -15.60
C CYS A 488 -14.95 25.32 -17.07
N SER A 489 -14.17 24.28 -17.33
CA SER A 489 -13.95 23.81 -18.70
C SER A 489 -15.14 22.97 -19.18
N VAL A 490 -15.22 22.75 -20.50
CA VAL A 490 -16.36 22.11 -21.16
C VAL A 490 -15.90 20.85 -21.88
N CYS A 491 -16.50 19.71 -21.51
CA CYS A 491 -16.19 18.42 -22.11
C CYS A 491 -17.42 17.86 -22.86
N TYR A 492 -17.19 16.94 -23.80
CA TYR A 492 -18.26 16.31 -24.57
C TYR A 492 -19.30 15.62 -23.67
N THR A 493 -18.89 15.12 -22.51
CA THR A 493 -19.78 14.59 -21.46
C THR A 493 -20.84 15.61 -21.02
N ASP A 494 -20.49 16.89 -20.84
CA ASP A 494 -21.44 17.94 -20.47
C ASP A 494 -22.48 18.17 -21.58
N THR A 495 -22.04 18.16 -22.85
CA THR A 495 -22.94 18.28 -24.01
C THR A 495 -23.89 17.08 -24.14
N MET A 496 -23.42 15.87 -23.82
CA MET A 496 -24.28 14.68 -23.78
C MET A 496 -25.36 14.82 -22.71
N TYR A 497 -24.99 15.13 -21.46
CA TYR A 497 -25.97 15.29 -20.38
C TYR A 497 -26.92 16.45 -20.63
N ALA A 498 -26.45 17.61 -21.08
CA ALA A 498 -27.32 18.73 -21.44
C ALA A 498 -28.31 18.39 -22.57
N SER A 499 -27.93 17.50 -23.51
CA SER A 499 -28.85 17.06 -24.58
C SER A 499 -29.90 16.02 -24.13
N GLN A 500 -29.66 15.33 -23.02
CA GLN A 500 -30.51 14.25 -22.49
C GLN A 500 -31.37 14.67 -21.29
N LEU A 501 -30.89 15.61 -20.49
CA LEU A 501 -31.53 16.12 -19.27
C LEU A 501 -31.87 17.59 -19.46
N GLU A 502 -33.14 17.97 -19.30
CA GLU A 502 -33.56 19.37 -19.26
C GLU A 502 -33.51 19.90 -17.81
N ASN A 503 -33.20 21.18 -17.66
CA ASN A 503 -33.02 21.88 -16.38
C ASN A 503 -31.83 21.42 -15.51
N GLN A 504 -30.89 20.65 -16.08
CA GLN A 504 -29.69 20.17 -15.38
C GLN A 504 -28.58 21.23 -15.39
N VAL A 505 -27.93 21.47 -14.25
CA VAL A 505 -26.67 22.22 -14.20
C VAL A 505 -25.52 21.25 -14.45
N VAL A 506 -24.80 21.43 -15.55
CA VAL A 506 -23.67 20.57 -15.97
C VAL A 506 -22.32 21.19 -15.55
N GLY A 507 -21.20 20.71 -16.10
CA GLY A 507 -19.85 21.12 -15.72
C GLY A 507 -19.24 20.19 -14.68
N HIS A 508 -18.13 19.55 -15.03
CA HIS A 508 -17.37 18.65 -14.16
C HIS A 508 -15.84 18.82 -14.28
N GLU A 509 -15.43 19.97 -14.83
CA GLU A 509 -14.05 20.42 -15.01
C GLU A 509 -13.87 21.82 -14.38
N ILE A 510 -14.46 22.00 -13.19
CA ILE A 510 -14.56 23.27 -12.47
C ILE A 510 -13.41 23.45 -11.47
N ILE A 511 -12.89 24.68 -11.46
CA ILE A 511 -11.90 25.21 -10.54
C ILE A 511 -12.48 26.45 -9.85
N GLY A 512 -12.25 26.58 -8.54
CA GLY A 512 -12.79 27.64 -7.72
C GLY A 512 -12.03 27.86 -6.41
N ARG A 513 -12.55 28.73 -5.55
CA ARG A 513 -12.00 29.06 -4.23
C ARG A 513 -12.91 28.54 -3.13
N VAL A 514 -12.36 27.90 -2.10
CA VAL A 514 -13.12 27.54 -0.88
C VAL A 514 -13.49 28.81 -0.12
N GLU A 515 -14.79 29.09 0.01
CA GLU A 515 -15.31 30.23 0.81
C GLU A 515 -15.78 29.79 2.19
N PHE A 516 -16.40 28.61 2.28
CA PHE A 516 -16.87 28.02 3.54
C PHE A 516 -16.53 26.54 3.58
N LYS A 517 -16.26 26.00 4.78
CA LYS A 517 -16.07 24.57 5.01
C LYS A 517 -16.76 24.10 6.28
N GLY A 518 -17.27 22.87 6.26
CA GLY A 518 -17.82 22.22 7.44
C GLY A 518 -16.76 21.88 8.48
N GLU A 519 -17.20 21.65 9.72
CA GLU A 519 -16.33 21.44 10.89
C GLU A 519 -15.42 20.19 10.82
N ASP A 520 -15.81 19.16 10.05
CA ASP A 520 -15.00 17.94 9.87
C ASP A 520 -13.95 18.10 8.73
N VAL A 521 -13.94 19.22 8.00
CA VAL A 521 -13.11 19.40 6.79
C VAL A 521 -11.67 19.75 7.14
N SER A 522 -10.80 18.74 7.02
CA SER A 522 -9.36 18.81 7.33
C SER A 522 -8.43 18.72 6.11
N ASN A 523 -8.96 18.58 4.88
CA ASN A 523 -8.15 18.34 3.68
C ASN A 523 -7.96 19.55 2.75
N VAL A 524 -8.63 20.67 3.04
CA VAL A 524 -8.53 21.98 2.38
C VAL A 524 -8.89 23.08 3.40
N ASP A 525 -8.41 24.29 3.19
CA ASP A 525 -8.66 25.46 4.04
C ASP A 525 -9.37 26.60 3.30
N LEU A 526 -9.86 27.58 4.05
CA LEU A 526 -10.53 28.75 3.46
C LEU A 526 -9.55 29.54 2.59
N GLY A 527 -10.02 29.97 1.42
CA GLY A 527 -9.19 30.65 0.43
C GLY A 527 -8.42 29.72 -0.52
N ASP A 528 -8.37 28.40 -0.27
CA ASP A 528 -7.69 27.45 -1.15
C ASP A 528 -8.28 27.43 -2.56
N ILE A 529 -7.41 27.34 -3.57
CA ILE A 529 -7.82 27.01 -4.94
C ILE A 529 -8.02 25.51 -5.05
N VAL A 530 -9.21 25.12 -5.47
CA VAL A 530 -9.64 23.73 -5.54
C VAL A 530 -10.35 23.44 -6.85
N GLY A 531 -10.33 22.17 -7.26
CA GLY A 531 -11.14 21.65 -8.35
C GLY A 531 -11.76 20.31 -7.99
N PHE A 532 -12.75 19.89 -8.78
CA PHE A 532 -13.36 18.57 -8.68
C PHE A 532 -13.71 18.03 -10.06
N GLY A 533 -14.13 16.76 -10.09
CA GLY A 533 -14.26 15.97 -11.32
C GLY A 533 -15.64 15.31 -11.45
N TYR A 534 -15.70 14.29 -12.31
CA TYR A 534 -16.93 13.56 -12.63
C TYR A 534 -17.62 12.88 -11.43
N VAL A 535 -16.84 12.33 -10.47
CA VAL A 535 -17.37 11.59 -9.31
C VAL A 535 -17.61 12.55 -8.15
N ARG A 536 -18.85 12.60 -7.64
CA ARG A 536 -19.31 13.56 -6.63
C ARG A 536 -19.28 13.00 -5.21
N SER A 537 -19.75 11.77 -5.02
CA SER A 537 -19.67 11.07 -3.75
C SER A 537 -19.73 9.55 -3.97
N THR A 538 -19.44 8.77 -2.94
CA THR A 538 -19.62 7.31 -2.91
C THR A 538 -19.99 6.86 -1.51
N CYS A 539 -20.41 5.61 -1.34
CA CYS A 539 -20.67 5.06 0.00
C CYS A 539 -19.43 4.95 0.91
N LEU A 540 -18.22 5.14 0.37
CA LEU A 540 -16.90 5.08 1.05
C LEU A 540 -16.54 3.76 1.78
N GLN A 541 -17.49 2.84 1.94
CA GLN A 541 -17.39 1.62 2.75
C GLN A 541 -17.34 0.31 1.94
N CYS A 542 -17.71 0.31 0.66
CA CYS A 542 -17.64 -0.89 -0.17
C CYS A 542 -16.18 -1.29 -0.48
N SER A 543 -15.96 -2.54 -0.90
CA SER A 543 -14.62 -3.08 -1.20
C SER A 543 -13.84 -2.29 -2.26
N LEU A 544 -14.54 -1.68 -3.22
CA LEU A 544 -13.95 -0.79 -4.23
C LEU A 544 -13.49 0.53 -3.60
N CYS A 545 -14.30 1.17 -2.76
CA CYS A 545 -13.89 2.36 -2.02
C CYS A 545 -12.72 2.09 -1.07
N LEU A 546 -12.79 1.00 -0.30
CA LEU A 546 -11.75 0.61 0.66
C LEU A 546 -10.45 0.07 0.02
N SER A 547 -10.40 -0.03 -1.31
CA SER A 547 -9.21 -0.38 -2.10
C SER A 547 -8.69 0.76 -2.99
N GLY A 548 -9.26 1.98 -2.90
CA GLY A 548 -8.84 3.12 -3.72
C GLY A 548 -9.37 3.09 -5.16
N GLN A 549 -10.48 2.39 -5.38
CA GLN A 549 -11.23 2.26 -6.63
C GLN A 549 -12.67 2.80 -6.47
N GLU A 550 -12.86 3.82 -5.64
CA GLU A 550 -14.16 4.44 -5.37
C GLU A 550 -14.86 4.96 -6.64
N ASN A 551 -14.11 5.32 -7.68
CA ASN A 551 -14.62 5.64 -9.02
C ASN A 551 -15.47 4.53 -9.65
N MET A 552 -15.27 3.27 -9.22
CA MET A 552 -16.04 2.11 -9.66
C MET A 552 -17.14 1.69 -8.67
N CYS A 553 -17.34 2.42 -7.58
CA CYS A 553 -18.38 2.13 -6.57
C CYS A 553 -19.78 2.02 -7.23
N PRO A 554 -20.62 1.04 -6.87
CA PRO A 554 -22.00 0.96 -7.35
C PRO A 554 -22.81 2.17 -6.87
N ASP A 555 -22.68 2.49 -5.58
CA ASP A 555 -23.35 3.61 -4.90
C ASP A 555 -22.63 4.96 -5.14
N ARG A 556 -22.03 5.16 -6.32
CA ARG A 556 -21.39 6.44 -6.65
C ARG A 556 -22.42 7.42 -7.18
N THR A 557 -22.33 8.66 -6.73
CA THR A 557 -22.96 9.79 -7.40
C THR A 557 -21.93 10.52 -8.28
N THR A 558 -22.44 11.23 -9.26
CA THR A 558 -21.69 11.98 -10.27
C THR A 558 -22.03 13.46 -10.18
N PHE A 559 -21.36 14.29 -10.97
CA PHE A 559 -21.60 15.74 -10.95
C PHE A 559 -23.07 16.13 -11.20
N ILE A 560 -23.80 15.37 -12.04
CA ILE A 560 -25.22 15.62 -12.36
C ILE A 560 -26.19 15.31 -11.21
N ASP A 561 -25.79 14.51 -10.23
CA ASP A 561 -26.60 14.18 -9.04
C ASP A 561 -26.65 15.33 -8.01
N GLY A 562 -26.57 16.56 -8.53
CA GLY A 562 -26.50 17.82 -7.81
C GLY A 562 -26.14 18.95 -8.78
N VAL A 563 -25.55 20.01 -8.25
CA VAL A 563 -25.16 21.20 -9.02
C VAL A 563 -23.73 21.03 -9.52
N GLY A 564 -23.57 21.05 -10.84
CA GLY A 564 -22.27 21.04 -11.52
C GLY A 564 -21.58 22.41 -11.56
N GLY A 565 -20.51 22.50 -12.34
CA GLY A 565 -19.65 23.68 -12.46
C GLY A 565 -20.19 24.84 -13.30
N PHE A 566 -21.32 24.70 -13.98
CA PHE A 566 -21.99 25.78 -14.71
C PHE A 566 -22.80 26.68 -13.75
N ALA A 567 -22.11 27.19 -12.72
CA ALA A 567 -22.66 28.00 -11.64
C ALA A 567 -21.57 28.93 -11.09
N ASN A 568 -21.94 30.06 -10.48
CA ASN A 568 -20.97 30.94 -9.81
C ASN A 568 -20.51 30.41 -8.44
N ALA A 569 -21.23 29.46 -7.85
CA ALA A 569 -20.87 28.76 -6.62
C ALA A 569 -21.42 27.32 -6.61
N SER A 570 -20.85 26.45 -5.76
CA SER A 570 -21.30 25.07 -5.61
C SER A 570 -20.97 24.49 -4.22
N VAL A 571 -21.71 23.48 -3.77
CA VAL A 571 -21.44 22.75 -2.51
C VAL A 571 -21.09 21.28 -2.83
N TRP A 572 -19.94 20.83 -2.36
CA TRP A 572 -19.39 19.49 -2.64
C TRP A 572 -18.75 18.87 -1.39
N ASP A 573 -18.82 17.53 -1.30
CA ASP A 573 -18.13 16.74 -0.28
C ASP A 573 -16.61 16.98 -0.41
N SER A 574 -15.99 17.52 0.63
CA SER A 574 -14.58 17.94 0.63
C SER A 574 -13.63 16.79 0.26
N ARG A 575 -14.07 15.54 0.48
CA ARG A 575 -13.29 14.33 0.24
C ARG A 575 -13.21 14.00 -1.25
N PHE A 576 -14.01 14.63 -2.12
CA PHE A 576 -13.97 14.53 -3.59
C PHE A 576 -13.45 15.82 -4.27
N VAL A 577 -13.03 16.79 -3.45
CA VAL A 577 -12.43 18.06 -3.88
C VAL A 577 -10.90 17.99 -3.75
N TYR A 578 -10.20 18.54 -4.74
CA TYR A 578 -8.74 18.47 -4.88
C TYR A 578 -8.14 19.88 -4.84
N LYS A 579 -7.19 20.13 -3.93
CA LYS A 579 -6.38 21.35 -3.94
C LYS A 579 -5.54 21.39 -5.21
N ILE A 580 -5.57 22.52 -5.92
CA ILE A 580 -4.79 22.71 -7.14
C ILE A 580 -3.36 23.16 -6.75
N PRO A 581 -2.29 22.51 -7.26
CA PRO A 581 -0.93 22.97 -7.03
C PRO A 581 -0.71 24.39 -7.55
N GLU A 582 0.00 25.23 -6.78
CA GLU A 582 0.22 26.66 -7.09
C GLU A 582 0.93 26.91 -8.43
N THR A 583 1.65 25.92 -8.97
CA THR A 583 2.32 25.99 -10.27
C THR A 583 1.39 25.72 -11.47
N ILE A 584 0.13 25.33 -11.23
CA ILE A 584 -0.90 25.16 -12.27
C ILE A 584 -1.88 26.35 -12.19
N GLU A 585 -1.84 27.24 -13.18
CA GLU A 585 -2.82 28.33 -13.31
C GLU A 585 -4.25 27.76 -13.35
N PRO A 586 -5.24 28.34 -12.63
CA PRO A 586 -6.59 27.79 -12.51
C PRO A 586 -7.24 27.36 -13.84
N ARG A 587 -7.17 28.22 -14.86
CA ARG A 587 -7.67 27.96 -16.23
C ARG A 587 -7.14 26.68 -16.88
N HIS A 588 -5.94 26.24 -16.53
CA HIS A 588 -5.33 25.01 -17.06
C HIS A 588 -5.66 23.77 -16.20
N ALA A 589 -6.19 23.95 -14.99
CA ALA A 589 -6.48 22.83 -14.09
C ALA A 589 -7.81 22.12 -14.39
N GLY A 590 -8.80 22.82 -14.99
CA GLY A 590 -10.11 22.26 -15.33
C GLY A 590 -10.03 20.96 -16.14
N PRO A 591 -9.42 20.96 -17.34
CA PRO A 591 -9.34 19.75 -18.18
C PRO A 591 -8.46 18.65 -17.58
N LEU A 592 -7.68 18.96 -16.54
CA LEU A 592 -6.91 17.96 -15.81
C LEU A 592 -7.81 17.14 -14.86
N THR A 593 -8.87 17.69 -14.26
CA THR A 593 -9.71 16.91 -13.31
C THR A 593 -10.55 15.82 -13.98
N CYS A 594 -10.73 15.87 -15.30
CA CYS A 594 -11.42 14.84 -16.09
C CYS A 594 -10.51 14.21 -17.16
N ALA A 595 -10.14 14.94 -18.23
CA ALA A 595 -9.38 14.36 -19.33
C ALA A 595 -7.94 13.96 -18.92
N GLY A 596 -7.23 14.83 -18.18
CA GLY A 596 -5.91 14.52 -17.63
C GLY A 596 -5.95 13.35 -16.65
N ALA A 597 -6.90 13.37 -15.71
CA ALA A 597 -7.15 12.30 -14.75
C ALA A 597 -7.41 10.94 -15.42
N THR A 598 -8.24 10.91 -16.48
CA THR A 598 -8.59 9.67 -17.21
C THR A 598 -7.38 9.10 -17.97
N VAL A 599 -6.62 9.95 -18.66
CA VAL A 599 -5.35 9.59 -19.31
C VAL A 599 -4.34 9.04 -18.29
N PHE A 600 -4.20 9.71 -17.15
CA PHE A 600 -3.28 9.29 -16.09
C PHE A 600 -3.71 7.98 -15.44
N ALA A 601 -5.02 7.75 -15.26
CA ALA A 601 -5.56 6.48 -14.79
C ALA A 601 -5.25 5.32 -15.74
N ALA A 602 -5.23 5.55 -17.07
CA ALA A 602 -4.79 4.56 -18.04
C ALA A 602 -3.27 4.26 -17.92
N LEU A 603 -2.42 5.29 -17.84
CA LEU A 603 -0.96 5.09 -17.72
C LEU A 603 -0.57 4.42 -16.39
N TYR A 604 -1.11 4.92 -15.28
CA TYR A 604 -0.83 4.43 -13.93
C TYR A 604 -1.47 3.07 -13.65
N GLY A 605 -2.78 2.93 -13.93
CA GLY A 605 -3.55 1.72 -13.60
C GLY A 605 -3.11 0.47 -14.36
N TYR A 606 -2.63 0.62 -15.60
CA TYR A 606 -2.07 -0.49 -16.39
C TYR A 606 -0.54 -0.62 -16.30
N ASN A 607 0.11 0.13 -15.40
CA ASN A 607 1.55 0.06 -15.15
C ASN A 607 2.39 0.25 -16.42
N VAL A 608 2.07 1.28 -17.21
CA VAL A 608 2.81 1.60 -18.44
C VAL A 608 4.26 1.95 -18.06
N SER A 609 5.23 1.23 -18.64
CA SER A 609 6.65 1.49 -18.38
C SER A 609 7.08 2.81 -19.03
N PRO A 610 7.91 3.63 -18.38
CA PRO A 610 8.63 4.74 -19.01
C PRO A 610 9.40 4.36 -20.28
N THR A 611 9.78 3.08 -20.43
CA THR A 611 10.50 2.57 -21.62
C THR A 611 9.58 2.12 -22.76
N SER A 612 8.25 2.15 -22.58
CA SER A 612 7.31 1.60 -23.56
C SER A 612 7.06 2.52 -24.76
N THR A 613 6.69 1.90 -25.89
CA THR A 613 6.11 2.59 -27.04
C THR A 613 4.60 2.67 -26.89
N VAL A 614 4.06 3.90 -26.88
CA VAL A 614 2.64 4.18 -26.65
C VAL A 614 2.04 4.80 -27.90
N GLY A 615 1.11 4.09 -28.54
CA GLY A 615 0.24 4.64 -29.57
C GLY A 615 -0.89 5.45 -28.93
N VAL A 616 -1.16 6.65 -29.43
CA VAL A 616 -2.29 7.50 -28.99
C VAL A 616 -3.23 7.70 -30.18
N VAL A 617 -4.41 7.10 -30.15
CA VAL A 617 -5.43 7.23 -31.20
C VAL A 617 -6.34 8.39 -30.85
N GLY A 618 -6.34 9.41 -31.70
CA GLY A 618 -7.09 10.64 -31.51
C GLY A 618 -6.25 11.79 -30.94
N LEU A 619 -6.61 13.00 -31.35
CA LEU A 619 -6.00 14.27 -30.92
C LEU A 619 -7.14 15.27 -30.67
N GLY A 620 -7.82 15.08 -29.54
CA GLY A 620 -8.80 15.98 -28.93
C GLY A 620 -8.42 16.24 -27.47
N GLY A 621 -9.39 16.53 -26.59
CA GLY A 621 -9.14 16.77 -25.15
C GLY A 621 -8.32 15.65 -24.49
N LEU A 622 -8.82 14.41 -24.49
CA LEU A 622 -8.07 13.24 -24.03
C LEU A 622 -6.78 12.99 -24.86
N GLY A 623 -6.84 13.15 -26.18
CA GLY A 623 -5.74 12.78 -27.09
C GLY A 623 -4.48 13.64 -26.94
N HIS A 624 -4.60 14.96 -26.86
CA HIS A 624 -3.43 15.83 -26.71
C HIS A 624 -2.79 15.66 -25.32
N LEU A 625 -3.60 15.51 -24.27
CA LEU A 625 -3.11 15.16 -22.93
C LEU A 625 -2.45 13.78 -22.91
N ALA A 626 -3.00 12.77 -23.61
CA ALA A 626 -2.36 11.46 -23.74
C ALA A 626 -0.97 11.54 -24.39
N VAL A 627 -0.76 12.42 -25.38
CA VAL A 627 0.59 12.68 -25.92
C VAL A 627 1.49 13.36 -24.87
N LYS A 628 1.03 14.44 -24.23
CA LYS A 628 1.84 15.20 -23.25
C LYS A 628 2.21 14.35 -22.02
N PHE A 629 1.24 13.67 -21.40
CA PHE A 629 1.46 12.79 -20.25
C PHE A 629 2.37 11.62 -20.62
N ALA A 630 2.11 10.88 -21.70
CA ALA A 630 2.97 9.76 -22.08
C ALA A 630 4.40 10.21 -22.45
N LYS A 631 4.58 11.41 -23.02
CA LYS A 631 5.90 11.99 -23.27
C LYS A 631 6.64 12.34 -21.97
N ALA A 632 5.96 12.95 -21.00
CA ALA A 632 6.52 13.24 -19.69
C ALA A 632 6.81 11.97 -18.86
N TRP A 633 6.02 10.91 -19.06
CA TRP A 633 6.22 9.57 -18.48
C TRP A 633 7.50 8.88 -18.99
N GLY A 634 8.14 9.41 -20.04
CA GLY A 634 9.35 8.88 -20.68
C GLY A 634 9.10 8.10 -21.97
N CYS A 635 7.84 7.74 -22.26
CA CYS A 635 7.49 6.79 -23.32
C CYS A 635 7.82 7.28 -24.73
N LYS A 636 8.08 6.33 -25.65
CA LYS A 636 8.10 6.61 -27.09
C LYS A 636 6.66 6.76 -27.60
N VAL A 637 6.16 7.99 -27.61
CA VAL A 637 4.81 8.31 -28.09
C VAL A 637 4.72 8.30 -29.63
N VAL A 638 3.73 7.60 -30.16
CA VAL A 638 3.30 7.62 -31.57
C VAL A 638 1.86 8.16 -31.63
N ALA A 639 1.65 9.32 -32.26
CA ALA A 639 0.31 9.87 -32.44
C ALA A 639 -0.38 9.28 -33.68
N ILE A 640 -1.67 8.98 -33.57
CA ILE A 640 -2.45 8.28 -34.61
C ILE A 640 -3.76 9.04 -34.86
N SER A 641 -4.01 9.39 -36.12
CA SER A 641 -5.14 10.24 -36.54
C SER A 641 -5.73 9.75 -37.86
N SER A 642 -6.98 10.11 -38.17
CA SER A 642 -7.59 9.93 -39.49
C SER A 642 -7.52 11.18 -40.38
N SER A 643 -6.85 12.24 -39.90
CA SER A 643 -6.58 13.48 -40.63
C SER A 643 -5.10 13.85 -40.51
N ARG A 644 -4.41 14.05 -41.64
CA ARG A 644 -2.96 14.28 -41.71
C ARG A 644 -2.53 15.61 -41.11
N ASP A 645 -3.39 16.62 -41.22
CA ASP A 645 -3.10 18.01 -40.83
C ASP A 645 -2.74 18.16 -39.34
N LYS A 646 -3.22 17.23 -38.50
CA LYS A 646 -2.88 17.15 -37.06
C LYS A 646 -1.45 16.69 -36.76
N GLU A 647 -0.61 16.42 -37.76
CA GLU A 647 0.80 16.04 -37.54
C GLU A 647 1.60 17.15 -36.85
N HIS A 648 1.33 18.42 -37.17
CA HIS A 648 2.03 19.54 -36.54
C HIS A 648 1.74 19.60 -35.04
N ASP A 649 0.46 19.65 -34.67
CA ASP A 649 -0.02 19.68 -33.30
C ASP A 649 0.52 18.49 -32.50
N ALA A 650 0.41 17.28 -33.04
CA ALA A 650 0.91 16.05 -32.43
C ALA A 650 2.40 16.15 -32.05
N ARG A 651 3.22 16.69 -32.96
CA ARG A 651 4.66 16.88 -32.72
C ARG A 651 4.93 17.99 -31.71
N SER A 652 4.16 19.09 -31.74
CA SER A 652 4.24 20.16 -30.74
C SER A 652 3.91 19.67 -29.32
N PHE A 653 2.97 18.73 -29.19
CA PHE A 653 2.62 18.08 -27.92
C PHE A 653 3.64 17.03 -27.47
N GLY A 654 4.62 16.67 -28.30
CA GLY A 654 5.71 15.76 -27.97
C GLY A 654 5.66 14.36 -28.60
N ALA A 655 4.82 14.12 -29.60
CA ALA A 655 4.83 12.85 -30.34
C ALA A 655 6.11 12.70 -31.20
N HIS A 656 6.73 11.53 -31.13
CA HIS A 656 7.98 11.23 -31.85
C HIS A 656 7.68 10.81 -33.29
N GLU A 657 6.67 9.97 -33.46
CA GLU A 657 6.11 9.55 -34.75
C GLU A 657 4.64 9.98 -34.86
N PHE A 658 4.17 10.18 -36.09
CA PHE A 658 2.77 10.42 -36.42
C PHE A 658 2.34 9.44 -37.51
N MET A 659 1.08 8.97 -37.45
CA MET A 659 0.51 8.06 -38.44
C MET A 659 -0.91 8.48 -38.83
N CYS A 660 -1.16 8.62 -40.13
CA CYS A 660 -2.49 8.84 -40.69
C CYS A 660 -3.13 7.50 -41.08
N THR A 661 -4.29 7.14 -40.51
CA THR A 661 -4.98 5.86 -40.77
C THR A 661 -5.70 5.79 -42.11
N LYS A 662 -5.77 6.89 -42.86
CA LYS A 662 -6.26 6.93 -44.26
C LYS A 662 -5.13 6.77 -45.29
N GLU A 663 -3.87 6.78 -44.85
CA GLU A 663 -2.69 6.57 -45.69
C GLU A 663 -2.16 5.13 -45.50
N PRO A 664 -1.39 4.59 -46.47
CA PRO A 664 -0.73 3.29 -46.29
C PRO A 664 0.18 3.29 -45.05
N ILE A 665 -0.03 2.33 -44.16
CA ILE A 665 0.72 2.21 -42.90
C ILE A 665 2.16 1.79 -43.23
N THR A 666 3.08 2.75 -43.12
CA THR A 666 4.50 2.60 -43.46
C THR A 666 5.41 2.44 -42.25
N THR A 667 4.95 2.72 -41.03
CA THR A 667 5.77 2.56 -39.83
C THR A 667 6.02 1.08 -39.51
N LYS A 668 7.24 0.78 -39.08
CA LYS A 668 7.63 -0.53 -38.52
C LYS A 668 7.54 -0.54 -36.99
N THR A 669 7.26 0.60 -36.36
CA THR A 669 7.13 0.73 -34.91
C THR A 669 5.93 -0.06 -34.41
N LYS A 670 6.18 -1.06 -33.55
CA LYS A 670 5.15 -1.74 -32.76
C LYS A 670 4.95 -1.04 -31.41
N MET A 671 3.77 -1.23 -30.83
CA MET A 671 3.29 -0.50 -29.66
C MET A 671 3.03 -1.48 -28.52
N ASP A 672 3.61 -1.23 -27.35
CA ASP A 672 3.30 -1.99 -26.13
C ASP A 672 1.88 -1.66 -25.63
N TYR A 673 1.49 -0.40 -25.81
CA TYR A 673 0.18 0.12 -25.41
C TYR A 673 -0.42 0.96 -26.54
N ILE A 674 -1.73 0.82 -26.77
CA ILE A 674 -2.51 1.76 -27.59
C ILE A 674 -3.61 2.36 -26.73
N LEU A 675 -3.55 3.68 -26.53
CA LEU A 675 -4.58 4.47 -25.86
C LEU A 675 -5.60 4.92 -26.91
N ASN A 676 -6.83 4.40 -26.89
CA ASN A 676 -7.91 4.97 -27.71
C ASN A 676 -8.59 6.13 -26.99
N THR A 677 -8.52 7.33 -27.59
CA THR A 677 -9.18 8.56 -27.16
C THR A 677 -10.24 9.06 -28.14
N VAL A 678 -10.53 8.31 -29.22
CA VAL A 678 -11.56 8.64 -30.20
C VAL A 678 -12.90 8.05 -29.79
N SER A 679 -13.91 8.92 -29.71
CA SER A 679 -15.31 8.54 -29.67
C SER A 679 -15.83 8.30 -31.10
N GLY A 680 -16.04 7.04 -31.48
CA GLY A 680 -16.48 6.66 -32.82
C GLY A 680 -16.16 5.22 -33.20
N ASP A 681 -16.58 4.82 -34.41
CA ASP A 681 -16.23 3.53 -35.00
C ASP A 681 -14.78 3.53 -35.51
N LEU A 682 -14.08 2.42 -35.37
CA LEU A 682 -12.63 2.34 -35.54
C LEU A 682 -12.20 1.07 -36.27
N PRO A 683 -11.17 1.14 -37.16
CA PRO A 683 -10.66 -0.03 -37.87
C PRO A 683 -9.78 -0.88 -36.94
N TRP A 684 -10.39 -1.61 -36.00
CA TRP A 684 -9.69 -2.31 -34.91
C TRP A 684 -8.55 -3.23 -35.35
N GLY A 685 -8.65 -3.83 -36.55
CA GLY A 685 -7.56 -4.62 -37.14
C GLY A 685 -6.26 -3.84 -37.33
N VAL A 686 -6.32 -2.56 -37.67
CA VAL A 686 -5.12 -1.68 -37.78
C VAL A 686 -4.40 -1.59 -36.44
N PHE A 687 -5.14 -1.37 -35.35
CA PHE A 687 -4.56 -1.24 -34.01
C PHE A 687 -4.05 -2.59 -33.48
N VAL A 688 -4.78 -3.68 -33.75
CA VAL A 688 -4.35 -5.06 -33.46
C VAL A 688 -3.08 -5.44 -34.23
N ASP A 689 -2.90 -4.98 -35.47
CA ASP A 689 -1.66 -5.20 -36.23
C ASP A 689 -0.48 -4.35 -35.73
N LEU A 690 -0.73 -3.14 -35.25
CA LEU A 690 0.28 -2.22 -34.68
C LEU A 690 0.74 -2.60 -33.26
N LEU A 691 -0.11 -3.27 -32.46
CA LEU A 691 0.28 -3.78 -31.15
C LEU A 691 1.39 -4.83 -31.26
N GLU A 692 2.31 -4.81 -30.30
CA GLU A 692 3.32 -5.85 -30.10
C GLU A 692 2.71 -7.07 -29.39
N THR A 693 3.44 -8.18 -29.38
CA THR A 693 3.13 -9.39 -28.62
C THR A 693 3.08 -9.07 -27.12
N ASN A 694 2.00 -9.49 -26.45
CA ASN A 694 1.57 -9.11 -25.08
C ASN A 694 1.06 -7.66 -24.93
N GLY A 695 0.95 -6.90 -26.02
CA GLY A 695 0.52 -5.51 -26.04
C GLY A 695 -0.93 -5.29 -25.58
N THR A 696 -1.23 -4.07 -25.14
CA THR A 696 -2.50 -3.71 -24.50
C THR A 696 -3.22 -2.58 -25.21
N LEU A 697 -4.44 -2.81 -25.69
CA LEU A 697 -5.36 -1.76 -26.12
C LEU A 697 -6.15 -1.26 -24.90
N ILE A 698 -6.00 0.01 -24.54
CA ILE A 698 -6.72 0.67 -23.45
C ILE A 698 -7.75 1.62 -24.07
N ASN A 699 -9.03 1.30 -23.96
CA ASN A 699 -10.11 2.11 -24.50
C ASN A 699 -10.64 3.12 -23.48
N MET A 700 -10.59 4.42 -23.82
CA MET A 700 -11.24 5.52 -23.10
C MET A 700 -12.30 6.25 -23.95
N GLY A 701 -12.30 6.05 -25.27
CA GLY A 701 -13.28 6.63 -26.19
C GLY A 701 -14.66 5.98 -26.10
N LEU A 702 -15.73 6.77 -26.25
CA LEU A 702 -17.12 6.31 -26.22
C LEU A 702 -17.63 6.05 -27.64
N SER A 703 -18.10 4.84 -27.93
CA SER A 703 -18.69 4.50 -29.24
C SER A 703 -20.20 4.53 -29.19
N ASN A 704 -20.83 4.88 -30.31
CA ASN A 704 -22.27 4.70 -30.53
C ASN A 704 -22.61 3.25 -30.96
N LYS A 705 -21.60 2.39 -31.20
CA LYS A 705 -21.77 0.94 -31.29
C LYS A 705 -21.63 0.29 -29.92
N ASP A 706 -22.44 -0.71 -29.66
CA ASP A 706 -22.37 -1.63 -28.52
C ASP A 706 -21.22 -2.65 -28.62
N THR A 707 -20.65 -2.82 -29.81
CA THR A 707 -19.78 -3.92 -30.20
C THR A 707 -18.45 -3.47 -30.79
N MET A 708 -17.40 -4.28 -30.59
CA MET A 708 -16.01 -4.01 -30.97
C MET A 708 -15.43 -5.24 -31.69
N GLU A 709 -15.23 -5.12 -33.01
CA GLU A 709 -14.82 -6.22 -33.88
C GLU A 709 -13.29 -6.44 -33.88
N ILE A 710 -12.81 -7.32 -32.98
CA ILE A 710 -11.38 -7.65 -32.84
C ILE A 710 -11.01 -8.88 -33.71
N PRO A 711 -9.98 -8.80 -34.57
CA PRO A 711 -9.46 -9.97 -35.28
C PRO A 711 -8.93 -11.06 -34.33
N TYR A 712 -9.71 -12.13 -34.17
CA TYR A 712 -9.49 -13.22 -33.22
C TYR A 712 -8.10 -13.88 -33.34
N ILE A 713 -7.69 -14.26 -34.56
CA ILE A 713 -6.43 -14.99 -34.79
C ILE A 713 -5.20 -14.12 -34.43
N PRO A 714 -5.05 -12.88 -34.93
CA PRO A 714 -3.98 -11.99 -34.46
C PRO A 714 -4.00 -11.74 -32.94
N ALA A 715 -5.18 -11.51 -32.34
CA ALA A 715 -5.28 -11.24 -30.90
C ALA A 715 -4.83 -12.45 -30.04
N LEU A 716 -5.22 -13.67 -30.44
CA LEU A 716 -4.83 -14.92 -29.78
C LEU A 716 -3.33 -15.16 -29.88
N PHE A 717 -2.75 -15.15 -31.10
CA PHE A 717 -1.33 -15.46 -31.29
C PHE A 717 -0.38 -14.38 -30.75
N LYS A 718 -0.81 -13.12 -30.70
CA LYS A 718 -0.07 -12.04 -30.04
C LYS A 718 -0.32 -11.95 -28.52
N GLN A 719 -1.23 -12.74 -27.93
CA GLN A 719 -1.63 -12.63 -26.52
C GLN A 719 -2.04 -11.19 -26.12
N LEU A 720 -2.84 -10.52 -26.96
CA LEU A 720 -3.25 -9.13 -26.72
C LEU A 720 -4.19 -8.99 -25.54
N LYS A 721 -4.05 -7.88 -24.82
CA LYS A 721 -4.98 -7.44 -23.78
C LYS A 721 -5.83 -6.31 -24.33
N ILE A 722 -7.14 -6.35 -24.09
CA ILE A 722 -8.07 -5.28 -24.49
C ILE A 722 -8.89 -4.93 -23.25
N VAL A 723 -8.80 -3.68 -22.81
CA VAL A 723 -9.28 -3.22 -21.50
C VAL A 723 -9.91 -1.83 -21.60
N GLY A 724 -10.90 -1.55 -20.76
CA GLY A 724 -11.53 -0.22 -20.67
C GLY A 724 -11.00 0.57 -19.49
N SER A 725 -10.68 1.85 -19.68
CA SER A 725 -10.33 2.78 -18.61
C SER A 725 -11.37 3.90 -18.52
N LEU A 726 -11.64 4.35 -17.29
CA LEU A 726 -12.67 5.33 -16.95
C LEU A 726 -12.07 6.41 -16.03
N VAL A 727 -12.91 7.35 -15.61
CA VAL A 727 -12.56 8.44 -14.66
C VAL A 727 -11.79 7.92 -13.44
N ALA A 728 -10.79 8.69 -12.99
CA ALA A 728 -9.85 8.28 -11.96
C ALA A 728 -10.46 8.20 -10.55
N SER A 729 -9.84 7.40 -9.66
CA SER A 729 -10.07 7.49 -8.21
C SER A 729 -9.32 8.68 -7.60
N ARG A 730 -9.72 9.13 -6.41
CA ARG A 730 -9.25 10.39 -5.81
C ARG A 730 -7.73 10.43 -5.61
N HIS A 731 -7.14 9.28 -5.25
CA HIS A 731 -5.70 9.15 -5.09
C HIS A 731 -4.95 9.30 -6.43
N VAL A 732 -5.54 8.80 -7.51
CA VAL A 732 -4.99 8.91 -8.87
C VAL A 732 -5.13 10.34 -9.41
N VAL A 733 -6.24 11.06 -9.11
CA VAL A 733 -6.37 12.49 -9.42
C VAL A 733 -5.29 13.32 -8.72
N LYS A 734 -5.03 13.07 -7.42
CA LYS A 734 -3.96 13.77 -6.69
C LYS A 734 -2.58 13.52 -7.31
N LYS A 735 -2.20 12.25 -7.52
CA LYS A 735 -0.95 11.90 -8.22
C LYS A 735 -0.84 12.52 -9.62
N MET A 736 -1.95 12.66 -10.35
CA MET A 736 -1.99 13.31 -11.65
C MET A 736 -1.72 14.81 -11.56
N LEU A 737 -2.34 15.51 -10.59
CA LEU A 737 -2.07 16.94 -10.34
C LEU A 737 -0.61 17.16 -9.91
N ASP A 738 -0.08 16.34 -9.01
CA ASP A 738 1.32 16.39 -8.57
C ASP A 738 2.29 16.22 -9.77
N PHE A 739 1.99 15.27 -10.66
CA PHE A 739 2.80 14.99 -11.85
C PHE A 739 2.66 16.10 -12.90
N ALA A 740 1.45 16.62 -13.13
CA ALA A 740 1.22 17.73 -14.05
C ALA A 740 1.93 19.00 -13.58
N ALA A 741 1.94 19.27 -12.27
CA ALA A 741 2.69 20.36 -11.65
C ALA A 741 4.21 20.19 -11.81
N LEU A 742 4.73 18.98 -11.55
CA LEU A 742 6.16 18.67 -11.67
C LEU A 742 6.68 18.78 -13.12
N HIS A 743 5.89 18.29 -14.09
CA HIS A 743 6.26 18.26 -15.51
C HIS A 743 5.68 19.43 -16.33
N GLN A 744 5.06 20.42 -15.68
CA GLN A 744 4.47 21.62 -16.28
C GLN A 744 3.46 21.31 -17.41
N ILE A 745 2.66 20.24 -17.23
CA ILE A 745 1.70 19.76 -18.22
C ILE A 745 0.46 20.66 -18.21
N LYS A 746 0.40 21.58 -19.17
CA LYS A 746 -0.78 22.41 -19.45
C LYS A 746 -1.61 21.79 -20.58
N PRO A 747 -2.95 21.68 -20.46
CA PRO A 747 -3.82 21.46 -21.61
C PRO A 747 -3.76 22.65 -22.57
N GLU A 748 -4.01 22.41 -23.86
CA GLU A 748 -4.40 23.51 -24.76
C GLU A 748 -5.86 23.88 -24.46
N ILE A 749 -6.14 25.17 -24.34
CA ILE A 749 -7.47 25.70 -23.99
C ILE A 749 -7.82 26.89 -24.89
N GLU A 750 -9.13 27.08 -25.08
CA GLU A 750 -9.73 28.30 -25.60
C GLU A 750 -10.58 28.88 -24.46
N GLU A 751 -10.36 30.16 -24.12
CA GLU A 751 -11.11 30.85 -23.06
C GLU A 751 -12.33 31.53 -23.68
N LEU A 752 -13.51 31.24 -23.13
CA LEU A 752 -14.80 31.78 -23.56
C LEU A 752 -15.50 32.38 -22.34
N GLU A 753 -16.11 33.56 -22.51
CA GLU A 753 -17.02 34.13 -21.51
C GLU A 753 -18.33 33.34 -21.47
N MET A 754 -19.03 33.40 -20.34
CA MET A 754 -20.33 32.72 -20.14
C MET A 754 -21.50 33.54 -20.73
N ASP A 755 -21.37 33.94 -21.99
CA ASP A 755 -22.41 34.63 -22.76
C ASP A 755 -23.54 33.65 -23.11
N TYR A 756 -24.79 34.04 -22.82
CA TYR A 756 -25.97 33.17 -22.71
C TYR A 756 -27.01 33.32 -23.85
#